data_AF-A0A947W0X9-F1
#
_entry.id   AF-A0A947W0X9-F1
#
_cell.length_a   1.000
_cell.length_b   1.000
_cell.length_c   1.000
_cell.angle_alpha   90.00
_cell.angle_beta   90.00
_cell.angle_gamma   90.00
#
_symmetry.space_group_name_H-M   'P 1'
#
loop_
_entity.id
_entity.type
_entity.pdbx_description
1 polymer ?
#
loop_
_entity_poly.entity_id
_entity_poly.type
_entity_poly.pdbx_seq_one_letter_code
_entity_poly.pdbx_strand_id
1 'polypeptide(L)'
;MLETAVINEINAILSGKEVDPEKILKLVKTKLKNEKAFDAARRVLEMAGQHPEPRRNADLALKIAQQQSLCTYKDQNLSVHKRFDQAVAILKDAHDKRGDTLEKTINQETLGLMGAIYKYRWEVSGQKHYLERALNYYLRGYKEGVDEKDYGYTAINAAFVLDLLASMESVGVKPDDPVYTSIERRQTEAAAIRQEIIHRFDPPETDDSSKTPDDLPTDTWWFLVTIGEAYFGLAAYEAAEAWYQKAINLPDVPDWEKESTTRQLATLARTRLGDRVWDTDFRNSREGRVLAVLVGEHAMRGMLMGKIGLALSGGGFRASFFHIGVLARLAELDMLRHVDVISCVSGGSIIGAHYYLELRKELREHPDTKMDREDYIKLVQQVAEKFLEGVQKNIRTQVMSEFKNNLKMIYKPNYSRTIRTGELYEKDIFSLVEDGEGNRPRLMTDLLIQPRCEGKSFSPKLHNWRRNAKVPMLILNATTLNTGHNWQFTASWMGEPPANIEADIDTNYRLRRMYYSEAPDAHKTLRLGHAVAASSCVPGLFEPLSLADLYQQTDSTGQKTEPITVKLVDGGVHDNQGVASLLEQECSVMLISDACGQMDTDKEPSKNTLGVLFRSNSVMMARIREAEYRELDARKQAAFLKGMMFLHLKKGLDTEQVDWLNIRKSSEALNKAVGSDPVTSYGIKKEIQKSLSNIRTDLDSFSEAEAYALMYSGYRMTEKEFPSVIKGFPATPHENPDWPFLVVSDAMGTSKGHDAEHQELKRLLDVGSKRMFKIWWLIAPLKVIGLIAVLAIAVAFFWACFKWASVSLLSLGMLGSMVATLAATAFIKKRIVKVVRFRDTILEICVGIGMSFAGSFIAKIHLRYFDKTFKEYGKIRALQKRARS
;
A
#
# COMPACT_ATOMS: atom_id res chain seq x y z
N MET A 1 19.82 10.04 -4.63
CA MET A 1 19.73 10.89 -3.41
C MET A 1 20.58 12.10 -3.69
N LEU A 2 20.04 13.31 -3.49
CA LEU A 2 20.79 14.54 -3.73
C LEU A 2 22.07 14.58 -2.89
N GLU A 3 23.17 15.00 -3.51
CA GLU A 3 24.42 15.24 -2.80
C GLU A 3 24.23 16.28 -1.70
N THR A 4 24.93 16.13 -0.58
CA THR A 4 24.85 17.07 0.56
C THR A 4 25.11 18.51 0.13
N ALA A 5 26.03 18.73 -0.82
CA ALA A 5 26.30 20.05 -1.38
C ALA A 5 25.08 20.66 -2.07
N VAL A 6 24.33 19.85 -2.83
CA VAL A 6 23.11 20.28 -3.53
C VAL A 6 21.99 20.57 -2.53
N ILE A 7 21.85 19.75 -1.49
CA ILE A 7 20.89 19.99 -0.40
C ILE A 7 21.19 21.31 0.32
N ASN A 8 22.46 21.57 0.63
CA ASN A 8 22.87 22.81 1.27
C ASN A 8 22.62 24.02 0.36
N GLU A 9 22.86 23.90 -0.94
CA GLU A 9 22.57 24.94 -1.92
C GLU A 9 21.06 25.24 -2.02
N ILE A 10 20.22 24.20 -2.07
CA ILE A 10 18.75 24.33 -2.02
C ILE A 10 18.33 25.06 -0.74
N ASN A 11 18.81 24.61 0.43
CA ASN A 11 18.45 25.20 1.72
C ASN A 11 18.90 26.66 1.82
N ALA A 12 20.05 27.01 1.24
CA ALA A 12 20.51 28.39 1.16
C ALA A 12 19.58 29.27 0.32
N ILE A 13 19.18 28.81 -0.87
CA ILE A 13 18.22 29.54 -1.73
C ILE A 13 16.88 29.72 -1.01
N LEU A 14 16.36 28.66 -0.39
CA LEU A 14 15.08 28.68 0.32
C LEU A 14 15.09 29.49 1.61
N SER A 15 16.26 29.74 2.21
CA SER A 15 16.42 30.61 3.37
C SER A 15 16.65 32.08 2.98
N GLY A 16 16.52 32.42 1.70
CA GLY A 16 16.58 33.80 1.21
C GLY A 16 17.94 34.23 0.67
N LYS A 17 18.89 33.30 0.45
CA LYS A 17 20.11 33.62 -0.30
C LYS A 17 19.75 33.98 -1.74
N GLU A 18 20.07 35.21 -2.14
CA GLU A 18 19.84 35.66 -3.51
C GLU A 18 20.81 34.94 -4.47
N VAL A 19 20.23 34.27 -5.47
CA VAL A 19 20.96 33.52 -6.50
C VAL A 19 20.36 33.90 -7.85
N ASP A 20 21.25 34.14 -8.81
CA ASP A 20 20.90 34.39 -10.21
C ASP A 20 19.88 33.35 -10.74
N PRO A 21 18.71 33.79 -11.26
CA PRO A 21 17.69 32.92 -11.82
C PRO A 21 18.19 31.96 -12.90
N GLU A 22 19.19 32.35 -13.70
CA GLU A 22 19.78 31.45 -14.71
C GLU A 22 20.56 30.29 -14.07
N LYS A 23 21.24 30.55 -12.95
CA LYS A 23 21.89 29.49 -12.16
C LYS A 23 20.87 28.55 -11.54
N ILE A 24 19.73 29.08 -11.06
CA ILE A 24 18.63 28.25 -10.55
C ILE A 24 18.05 27.37 -11.66
N LEU A 25 17.81 27.93 -12.86
CA LEU A 25 17.37 27.16 -14.02
C LEU A 25 18.37 26.04 -14.38
N LYS A 26 19.67 26.34 -14.36
CA LYS A 26 20.71 25.35 -14.61
C LYS A 26 20.72 24.25 -13.54
N LEU A 27 20.65 24.61 -12.26
CA LEU A 27 20.57 23.65 -11.14
C LEU A 27 19.37 22.71 -11.30
N VAL A 28 18.20 23.26 -11.65
CA VAL A 28 16.99 22.49 -11.89
C VAL A 28 17.16 21.52 -13.06
N LYS A 29 17.61 22.03 -14.22
CA LYS A 29 17.73 21.24 -15.45
C LYS A 29 18.77 20.13 -15.34
N THR A 30 19.91 20.41 -14.71
CA THR A 30 21.06 19.49 -14.70
C THR A 30 21.13 18.58 -13.49
N LYS A 31 20.54 18.96 -12.34
CA LYS A 31 20.59 18.16 -11.11
C LYS A 31 19.21 17.74 -10.63
N LEU A 32 18.32 18.69 -10.37
CA LEU A 32 17.07 18.37 -9.65
C LEU A 32 16.09 17.53 -10.47
N LYS A 33 15.93 17.82 -11.77
CA LYS A 33 15.09 17.02 -12.67
C LYS A 33 15.64 15.61 -12.86
N ASN A 34 16.95 15.48 -13.00
CA ASN A 34 17.62 14.19 -13.16
C ASN A 34 17.42 13.27 -11.95
N GLU A 35 17.41 13.84 -10.74
CA GLU A 35 17.10 13.11 -9.49
C GLU A 35 15.59 13.05 -9.18
N LYS A 36 14.71 13.52 -10.08
CA LYS A 36 13.26 13.68 -9.90
C LYS A 36 12.87 14.41 -8.61
N ALA A 37 13.69 15.36 -8.15
CA ALA A 37 13.47 16.20 -6.98
C ALA A 37 12.51 17.37 -7.28
N PHE A 38 11.32 17.06 -7.80
CA PHE A 38 10.38 18.06 -8.33
C PHE A 38 9.83 19.04 -7.29
N ASP A 39 9.64 18.64 -6.02
CA ASP A 39 9.26 19.56 -4.93
C ASP A 39 10.35 20.62 -4.68
N ALA A 40 11.61 20.18 -4.57
CA ALA A 40 12.73 21.11 -4.40
C ALA A 40 12.86 22.03 -5.62
N ALA A 41 12.78 21.46 -6.83
CA ALA A 41 12.86 22.22 -8.08
C ALA A 41 11.76 23.29 -8.18
N ARG A 42 10.50 22.93 -7.89
CA ARG A 42 9.36 23.84 -7.87
C ARG A 42 9.59 25.01 -6.92
N ARG A 43 10.06 24.73 -5.69
CA ARG A 43 10.27 25.75 -4.65
C ARG A 43 11.42 26.69 -4.99
N VAL A 44 12.54 26.20 -5.54
CA VAL A 44 13.64 27.10 -5.94
C VAL A 44 13.27 27.92 -7.18
N LEU A 45 12.46 27.39 -8.11
CA LEU A 45 11.93 28.15 -9.25
C LEU A 45 10.94 29.24 -8.83
N GLU A 46 10.15 28.97 -7.78
CA GLU A 46 9.29 30.00 -7.18
C GLU A 46 10.12 31.17 -6.65
N MET A 47 11.26 30.90 -5.98
CA MET A 47 12.21 31.94 -5.57
C MET A 47 12.82 32.66 -6.78
N ALA A 48 13.17 31.92 -7.85
CA ALA A 48 13.69 32.52 -9.09
C ALA A 48 12.70 33.48 -9.73
N GLY A 49 11.41 33.15 -9.76
CA GLY A 49 10.35 34.01 -10.29
C GLY A 49 10.10 35.28 -9.47
N GLN A 50 10.48 35.30 -8.19
CA GLN A 50 10.38 36.48 -7.32
C GLN A 50 11.54 37.47 -7.51
N HIS A 51 12.65 37.04 -8.13
CA HIS A 51 13.83 37.86 -8.38
C HIS A 51 13.50 39.07 -9.29
N PRO A 52 14.24 40.20 -9.20
CA PRO A 52 13.99 41.36 -10.08
C PRO A 52 14.24 41.11 -11.58
N GLU A 53 15.21 40.27 -11.93
CA GLU A 53 15.62 40.02 -13.33
C GLU A 53 14.50 39.49 -14.24
N PRO A 54 13.70 38.47 -13.86
CA PRO A 54 12.55 38.03 -14.66
C PRO A 54 11.50 39.13 -14.91
N ARG A 55 11.39 40.14 -14.04
CA ARG A 55 10.49 41.28 -14.28
C ARG A 55 10.97 42.17 -15.43
N ARG A 56 12.27 42.14 -15.73
CA ARG A 56 12.92 42.91 -16.81
C ARG A 56 13.08 42.10 -18.10
N ASN A 57 13.04 40.78 -18.02
CA ASN A 57 13.18 39.87 -19.15
C ASN A 57 11.99 38.89 -19.25
N ALA A 58 11.06 39.23 -20.14
CA ALA A 58 9.83 38.47 -20.37
C ALA A 58 10.08 37.02 -20.87
N ASP A 59 11.15 36.78 -21.60
CA ASP A 59 11.50 35.43 -22.09
C ASP A 59 12.09 34.57 -20.97
N LEU A 60 12.92 35.16 -20.11
CA LEU A 60 13.43 34.49 -18.91
C LEU A 60 12.28 34.16 -17.95
N ALA A 61 11.35 35.09 -17.74
CA ALA A 61 10.16 34.85 -16.92
C ALA A 61 9.32 33.68 -17.46
N LEU A 62 9.07 33.63 -18.77
CA LEU A 62 8.35 32.53 -19.39
C LEU A 62 9.09 31.20 -19.22
N LYS A 63 10.41 31.16 -19.45
CA LYS A 63 11.23 29.95 -19.25
C LYS A 63 11.18 29.44 -17.81
N ILE A 64 11.24 30.34 -16.81
CA ILE A 64 11.11 29.99 -15.40
C ILE A 64 9.72 29.41 -15.13
N ALA A 65 8.66 30.08 -15.60
CA ALA A 65 7.28 29.62 -15.42
C ALA A 65 7.02 28.25 -16.09
N GLN A 66 7.55 28.03 -17.29
CA GLN A 66 7.48 26.74 -18.00
C GLN A 66 8.14 25.62 -17.19
N GLN A 67 9.37 25.83 -16.69
CA GLN A 67 10.03 24.83 -15.84
C GLN A 67 9.32 24.66 -14.48
N GLN A 68 8.77 25.73 -13.90
CA GLN A 68 8.05 25.66 -12.64
C GLN A 68 6.74 24.89 -12.79
N SER A 69 6.00 25.13 -13.88
CA SER A 69 4.81 24.39 -14.25
C SER A 69 5.11 22.89 -14.43
N LEU A 70 6.19 22.57 -15.17
CA LEU A 70 6.68 21.20 -15.33
C LEU A 70 6.96 20.51 -13.99
N CYS A 71 7.74 21.18 -13.12
CA CYS A 71 8.05 20.63 -11.81
C CYS A 71 6.80 20.52 -10.93
N THR A 72 5.81 21.41 -11.10
CA THR A 72 4.58 21.41 -10.33
C THR A 72 3.68 20.22 -10.67
N TYR A 73 3.38 19.96 -11.95
CA TYR A 73 2.51 18.83 -12.28
C TYR A 73 3.17 17.47 -12.04
N LYS A 74 4.52 17.41 -12.06
CA LYS A 74 5.29 16.20 -11.70
C LYS A 74 5.56 16.06 -10.20
N ASP A 75 5.22 17.07 -9.38
CA ASP A 75 5.42 17.02 -7.93
C ASP A 75 4.37 16.11 -7.27
N GLN A 76 4.81 14.93 -6.85
CA GLN A 76 3.97 13.96 -6.14
C GLN A 76 3.78 14.30 -4.64
N ASN A 77 4.39 15.38 -4.14
CA ASN A 77 4.11 15.91 -2.80
C ASN A 77 2.91 16.86 -2.76
N LEU A 78 2.43 17.30 -3.93
CA LEU A 78 1.18 18.05 -4.07
C LEU A 78 0.01 17.10 -4.31
N SER A 79 -1.18 17.49 -3.86
CA SER A 79 -2.39 16.72 -4.19
C SER A 79 -2.66 16.78 -5.70
N VAL A 80 -3.22 15.70 -6.23
CA VAL A 80 -3.50 15.54 -7.67
C VAL A 80 -4.34 16.70 -8.21
N HIS A 81 -5.39 17.12 -7.50
CA HIS A 81 -6.24 18.23 -7.92
C HIS A 81 -5.47 19.55 -7.96
N LYS A 82 -4.71 19.87 -6.91
CA LYS A 82 -3.99 21.14 -6.82
C LYS A 82 -2.82 21.22 -7.79
N ARG A 83 -2.06 20.13 -7.98
CA ARG A 83 -0.83 20.19 -8.78
C ARG A 83 -1.09 20.54 -10.24
N PHE A 84 -2.17 20.03 -10.83
CA PHE A 84 -2.52 20.33 -12.22
C PHE A 84 -3.09 21.74 -12.37
N ASP A 85 -4.01 22.14 -11.47
CA ASP A 85 -4.59 23.49 -11.53
C ASP A 85 -3.53 24.58 -11.27
N GLN A 86 -2.60 24.33 -10.33
CA GLN A 86 -1.46 25.23 -10.08
C GLN A 86 -0.50 25.28 -11.28
N ALA A 87 -0.19 24.15 -11.91
CA ALA A 87 0.68 24.13 -13.09
C ALA A 87 0.09 24.93 -14.26
N VAL A 88 -1.23 24.85 -14.48
CA VAL A 88 -1.95 25.68 -15.46
C VAL A 88 -1.94 27.15 -15.06
N ALA A 89 -2.19 27.45 -13.79
CA ALA A 89 -2.20 28.83 -13.28
C ALA A 89 -0.84 29.52 -13.45
N ILE A 90 0.27 28.81 -13.22
CA ILE A 90 1.63 29.33 -13.44
C ILE A 90 1.84 29.75 -14.90
N LEU A 91 1.44 28.91 -15.86
CA LEU A 91 1.58 29.23 -17.28
C LEU A 91 0.67 30.39 -17.68
N LYS A 92 -0.57 30.38 -17.19
CA LYS A 92 -1.54 31.45 -17.46
C LYS A 92 -1.03 32.80 -16.97
N ASP A 93 -0.59 32.89 -15.71
CA ASP A 93 -0.04 34.12 -15.12
C ASP A 93 1.18 34.64 -15.88
N ALA A 94 2.07 33.75 -16.34
CA ALA A 94 3.24 34.12 -17.12
C ALA A 94 2.87 34.72 -18.49
N HIS A 95 1.86 34.18 -19.15
CA HIS A 95 1.34 34.72 -20.42
C HIS A 95 0.60 36.05 -20.18
N ASP A 96 -0.31 36.10 -19.20
CA ASP A 96 -1.06 37.31 -18.86
C ASP A 96 -0.10 38.50 -18.58
N LYS A 97 1.03 38.26 -17.91
CA LYS A 97 2.09 39.26 -17.65
C LYS A 97 2.87 39.67 -18.89
N ARG A 98 3.00 38.81 -19.90
CA ARG A 98 3.62 39.12 -21.19
C ARG A 98 2.70 39.90 -22.12
N GLY A 99 1.40 39.94 -21.81
CA GLY A 99 0.37 40.53 -22.67
C GLY A 99 -0.09 39.61 -23.80
N ASP A 100 0.28 38.32 -23.78
CA ASP A 100 -0.36 37.27 -24.57
C ASP A 100 -1.29 36.43 -23.67
N THR A 101 -2.16 35.61 -24.25
CA THR A 101 -3.03 34.71 -23.46
C THR A 101 -2.79 33.26 -23.83
N LEU A 102 -3.02 32.36 -22.89
CA LEU A 102 -2.84 30.93 -23.09
C LEU A 102 -3.75 30.37 -24.21
N GLU A 103 -4.91 30.98 -24.43
CA GLU A 103 -5.84 30.63 -25.49
C GLU A 103 -5.34 31.03 -26.88
N LYS A 104 -4.50 32.06 -26.97
CA LYS A 104 -3.99 32.62 -28.23
C LYS A 104 -2.51 32.33 -28.49
N THR A 105 -1.79 31.79 -27.50
CA THR A 105 -0.37 31.48 -27.67
C THR A 105 -0.13 30.45 -28.78
N ILE A 106 0.94 30.69 -29.53
CA ILE A 106 1.51 29.79 -30.55
C ILE A 106 2.85 29.18 -30.07
N ASN A 107 3.25 29.46 -28.83
CA ASN A 107 4.51 28.93 -28.29
C ASN A 107 4.40 27.41 -28.12
N GLN A 108 5.08 26.64 -28.97
CA GLN A 108 4.99 25.18 -28.99
C GLN A 108 5.41 24.53 -27.66
N GLU A 109 6.41 25.06 -26.93
CA GLU A 109 6.78 24.58 -25.59
C GLU A 109 5.63 24.74 -24.59
N THR A 110 4.98 25.91 -24.54
CA THR A 110 3.80 26.10 -23.67
C THR A 110 2.66 25.17 -24.08
N LEU A 111 2.37 25.05 -25.38
CA LEU A 111 1.31 24.18 -25.89
C LEU A 111 1.58 22.70 -25.58
N GLY A 112 2.83 22.28 -25.73
CA GLY A 112 3.31 20.96 -25.34
C GLY A 112 3.15 20.69 -23.85
N LEU A 113 3.53 21.65 -22.98
CA LEU A 113 3.32 21.55 -21.53
C LEU A 113 1.84 21.48 -21.15
N MET A 114 0.97 22.27 -21.79
CA MET A 114 -0.47 22.22 -21.58
C MET A 114 -1.05 20.86 -22.00
N GLY A 115 -0.61 20.34 -23.14
CA GLY A 115 -0.91 18.98 -23.59
C GLY A 115 -0.49 17.94 -22.55
N ALA A 116 0.74 18.06 -22.02
CA ALA A 116 1.28 17.15 -21.02
C ALA A 116 0.49 17.20 -19.71
N ILE A 117 0.18 18.40 -19.19
CA ILE A 117 -0.60 18.58 -17.94
C ILE A 117 -1.95 17.88 -18.06
N TYR A 118 -2.68 18.08 -19.17
CA TYR A 118 -3.98 17.46 -19.36
C TYR A 118 -3.88 15.95 -19.64
N LYS A 119 -2.82 15.47 -20.31
CA LYS A 119 -2.52 14.04 -20.47
C LYS A 119 -2.31 13.37 -19.10
N TYR A 120 -1.46 13.94 -18.25
CA TYR A 120 -1.24 13.45 -16.88
C TYR A 120 -2.50 13.55 -16.01
N ARG A 121 -3.32 14.59 -16.19
CA ARG A 121 -4.61 14.70 -15.50
C ARG A 121 -5.58 13.61 -15.91
N TRP A 122 -5.60 13.23 -17.20
CA TRP A 122 -6.32 12.07 -17.68
C TRP A 122 -5.77 10.75 -17.11
N GLU A 123 -4.45 10.57 -17.05
CA GLU A 123 -3.83 9.35 -16.48
C GLU A 123 -4.28 9.09 -15.03
N VAL A 124 -4.53 10.16 -14.25
CA VAL A 124 -4.95 10.02 -12.86
C VAL A 124 -6.49 10.00 -12.68
N SER A 125 -7.22 10.85 -13.41
CA SER A 125 -8.67 11.01 -13.21
C SER A 125 -9.51 10.16 -14.16
N GLY A 126 -8.94 9.80 -15.31
CA GLY A 126 -9.59 8.98 -16.29
C GLY A 126 -10.64 9.62 -17.18
N GLN A 127 -10.91 10.91 -16.97
CA GLN A 127 -11.99 11.58 -17.68
C GLN A 127 -11.56 11.88 -19.11
N LYS A 128 -12.27 11.30 -20.09
CA LYS A 128 -12.00 11.45 -21.53
C LYS A 128 -11.80 12.90 -21.96
N HIS A 129 -12.59 13.83 -21.42
CA HIS A 129 -12.49 15.25 -21.74
C HIS A 129 -11.10 15.84 -21.49
N TYR A 130 -10.36 15.41 -20.47
CA TYR A 130 -8.98 15.88 -20.28
C TYR A 130 -8.04 15.41 -21.39
N LEU A 131 -8.24 14.19 -21.89
CA LEU A 131 -7.45 13.67 -23.01
C LEU A 131 -7.78 14.42 -24.32
N GLU A 132 -9.05 14.79 -24.53
CA GLU A 132 -9.47 15.63 -25.66
C GLU A 132 -8.89 17.05 -25.56
N ARG A 133 -8.81 17.62 -24.36
CA ARG A 133 -8.11 18.90 -24.13
C ARG A 133 -6.62 18.78 -24.43
N ALA A 134 -5.98 17.71 -23.98
CA ALA A 134 -4.57 17.45 -24.28
C ALA A 134 -4.33 17.42 -25.81
N LEU A 135 -5.18 16.67 -26.54
CA LEU A 135 -5.14 16.62 -28.00
C LEU A 135 -5.25 18.01 -28.62
N ASN A 136 -6.19 18.85 -28.15
CA ASN A 136 -6.37 20.19 -28.70
C ASN A 136 -5.11 21.06 -28.58
N TYR A 137 -4.42 21.00 -27.45
CA TYR A 137 -3.17 21.75 -27.26
C TYR A 137 -2.03 21.19 -28.12
N TYR A 138 -1.87 19.87 -28.21
CA TYR A 138 -0.86 19.27 -29.08
C TYR A 138 -1.12 19.58 -30.56
N LEU A 139 -2.37 19.51 -31.03
CA LEU A 139 -2.74 19.88 -32.40
C LEU A 139 -2.51 21.38 -32.69
N ARG A 140 -2.72 22.26 -31.71
CA ARG A 140 -2.35 23.68 -31.86
C ARG A 140 -0.85 23.85 -32.02
N GLY A 141 -0.03 23.12 -31.25
CA GLY A 141 1.42 23.14 -31.39
C GLY A 141 1.87 22.59 -32.75
N TYR A 142 1.29 21.48 -33.17
CA TYR A 142 1.55 20.86 -34.47
C TYR A 142 1.22 21.78 -35.65
N LYS A 143 0.15 22.59 -35.55
CA LYS A 143 -0.22 23.58 -36.59
C LYS A 143 0.83 24.66 -36.84
N GLU A 144 1.70 24.94 -35.88
CA GLU A 144 2.82 25.88 -36.06
C GLU A 144 3.97 25.26 -36.87
N GLY A 145 3.90 23.96 -37.17
CA GLY A 145 4.81 23.23 -38.05
C GLY A 145 5.66 22.19 -37.33
N VAL A 146 6.12 21.21 -38.11
CA VAL A 146 7.15 20.24 -37.70
C VAL A 146 8.50 20.80 -38.13
N ASP A 147 9.25 21.37 -37.19
CA ASP A 147 10.53 22.03 -37.46
C ASP A 147 11.62 21.68 -36.43
N GLU A 148 12.81 22.25 -36.63
CA GLU A 148 14.00 22.04 -35.80
C GLU A 148 13.92 22.74 -34.42
N LYS A 149 12.82 23.45 -34.10
CA LYS A 149 12.62 24.08 -32.78
C LYS A 149 11.86 23.15 -31.84
N ASP A 150 10.83 22.46 -32.33
CA ASP A 150 10.02 21.51 -31.55
C ASP A 150 10.44 20.04 -31.77
N TYR A 151 11.22 19.76 -32.82
CA TYR A 151 11.60 18.40 -33.23
C TYR A 151 10.41 17.44 -33.38
N GLY A 152 9.22 17.97 -33.68
CA GLY A 152 7.97 17.22 -33.79
C GLY A 152 7.36 16.76 -32.46
N TYR A 153 7.81 17.29 -31.31
CA TYR A 153 7.29 16.89 -29.99
C TYR A 153 5.77 17.03 -29.87
N THR A 154 5.22 18.17 -30.30
CA THR A 154 3.77 18.42 -30.26
C THR A 154 3.02 17.52 -31.25
N ALA A 155 3.59 17.30 -32.43
CA ALA A 155 3.03 16.43 -33.47
C ALA A 155 2.96 14.96 -33.02
N ILE A 156 4.07 14.39 -32.52
CA ILE A 156 4.09 12.98 -32.11
C ILE A 156 3.17 12.73 -30.92
N ASN A 157 3.08 13.66 -29.97
CA ASN A 157 2.14 13.55 -28.86
C ASN A 157 0.68 13.69 -29.32
N ALA A 158 0.37 14.50 -30.33
CA ALA A 158 -0.96 14.52 -30.93
C ALA A 158 -1.33 13.16 -31.52
N ALA A 159 -0.44 12.55 -32.31
CA ALA A 159 -0.62 11.22 -32.89
C ALA A 159 -0.82 10.15 -31.80
N PHE A 160 -0.01 10.19 -30.74
CA PHE A 160 -0.15 9.29 -29.59
C PHE A 160 -1.50 9.43 -28.89
N VAL A 161 -1.98 10.66 -28.64
CA VAL A 161 -3.27 10.90 -27.99
C VAL A 161 -4.44 10.47 -28.87
N LEU A 162 -4.33 10.62 -30.20
CA LEU A 162 -5.31 10.10 -31.14
C LEU A 162 -5.44 8.57 -31.06
N ASP A 163 -4.32 7.84 -30.98
CA ASP A 163 -4.32 6.39 -30.77
C ASP A 163 -5.00 6.01 -29.45
N LEU A 164 -4.70 6.72 -28.35
CA LEU A 164 -5.35 6.48 -27.06
C LEU A 164 -6.86 6.67 -27.13
N LEU A 165 -7.33 7.77 -27.73
CA LEU A 165 -8.75 8.04 -27.89
C LEU A 165 -9.43 6.99 -28.77
N ALA A 166 -8.79 6.57 -29.87
CA ALA A 166 -9.28 5.49 -30.72
C ALA A 166 -9.38 4.16 -29.94
N SER A 167 -8.38 3.85 -29.11
CA SER A 167 -8.38 2.66 -28.24
C SER A 167 -9.55 2.67 -27.26
N MET A 168 -9.77 3.79 -26.57
CA MET A 168 -10.88 3.95 -25.62
C MET A 168 -12.24 3.83 -26.32
N GLU A 169 -12.36 4.38 -27.52
CA GLU A 169 -13.59 4.31 -28.33
C GLU A 169 -13.83 2.90 -28.89
N SER A 170 -12.81 2.05 -29.03
CA SER A 170 -12.93 0.69 -29.59
C SER A 170 -13.52 -0.36 -28.64
N VAL A 171 -13.59 -0.10 -27.33
CA VAL A 171 -14.01 -1.08 -26.33
C VAL A 171 -15.48 -1.45 -26.52
N GLY A 172 -15.74 -2.71 -26.91
CA GLY A 172 -17.11 -3.24 -27.09
C GLY A 172 -17.80 -2.78 -28.37
N VAL A 173 -17.08 -2.07 -29.25
CA VAL A 173 -17.61 -1.53 -30.52
C VAL A 173 -17.33 -2.51 -31.65
N LYS A 174 -18.34 -2.75 -32.49
CA LYS A 174 -18.21 -3.59 -33.69
C LYS A 174 -18.01 -2.71 -34.94
N PRO A 175 -17.46 -3.25 -36.04
CA PRO A 175 -17.20 -2.48 -37.27
C PRO A 175 -18.42 -1.80 -37.90
N ASP A 176 -19.61 -2.30 -37.62
CA ASP A 176 -20.91 -1.80 -38.09
C ASP A 176 -21.52 -0.69 -37.22
N ASP A 177 -20.88 -0.35 -36.08
CA ASP A 177 -21.32 0.71 -35.18
C ASP A 177 -20.95 2.11 -35.74
N PRO A 178 -21.84 3.12 -35.71
CA PRO A 178 -21.51 4.49 -36.12
C PRO A 178 -20.27 5.09 -35.43
N VAL A 179 -19.96 4.66 -34.21
CA VAL A 179 -18.77 5.07 -33.46
C VAL A 179 -17.47 4.63 -34.16
N TYR A 180 -17.50 3.56 -34.96
CA TYR A 180 -16.34 3.05 -35.70
C TYR A 180 -15.73 4.09 -36.64
N THR A 181 -16.56 4.95 -37.25
CA THR A 181 -16.08 6.06 -38.11
C THR A 181 -15.18 7.04 -37.35
N SER A 182 -15.47 7.30 -36.06
CA SER A 182 -14.62 8.15 -35.22
C SER A 182 -13.26 7.50 -34.96
N ILE A 183 -13.24 6.19 -34.72
CA ILE A 183 -12.02 5.40 -34.47
C ILE A 183 -11.12 5.45 -35.70
N GLU A 184 -11.66 5.14 -36.88
CA GLU A 184 -10.92 5.12 -38.14
C GLU A 184 -10.36 6.51 -38.48
N ARG A 185 -11.16 7.57 -38.30
CA ARG A 185 -10.71 8.94 -38.50
C ARG A 185 -9.50 9.28 -37.62
N ARG A 186 -9.56 8.95 -36.33
CA ARG A 186 -8.45 9.22 -35.39
C ARG A 186 -7.19 8.45 -35.75
N GLN A 187 -7.32 7.18 -36.12
CA GLN A 187 -6.19 6.35 -36.55
C GLN A 187 -5.56 6.90 -37.84
N THR A 188 -6.39 7.34 -38.78
CA THR A 188 -5.94 7.95 -40.04
C THR A 188 -5.20 9.27 -39.79
N GLU A 189 -5.75 10.14 -38.94
CA GLU A 189 -5.11 11.40 -38.55
C GLU A 189 -3.77 11.15 -37.84
N ALA A 190 -3.72 10.18 -36.92
CA ALA A 190 -2.48 9.80 -36.23
C ALA A 190 -1.41 9.28 -37.21
N ALA A 191 -1.81 8.51 -38.23
CA ALA A 191 -0.90 8.00 -39.25
C ALA A 191 -0.38 9.13 -40.15
N ALA A 192 -1.24 10.07 -40.57
CA ALA A 192 -0.86 11.22 -41.39
C ALA A 192 0.18 12.11 -40.70
N ILE A 193 -0.02 12.41 -39.41
CA ILE A 193 0.94 13.20 -38.62
C ILE A 193 2.31 12.51 -38.56
N ARG A 194 2.33 11.18 -38.36
CA ARG A 194 3.59 10.41 -38.35
C ARG A 194 4.30 10.40 -39.69
N GLN A 195 3.55 10.31 -40.79
CA GLN A 195 4.11 10.39 -42.13
C GLN A 195 4.74 11.75 -42.40
N GLU A 196 4.13 12.85 -41.92
CA GLU A 196 4.72 14.19 -42.06
C GLU A 196 6.02 14.34 -41.27
N ILE A 197 6.07 13.83 -40.03
CA ILE A 197 7.31 13.80 -39.21
C ILE A 197 8.43 13.08 -39.98
N ILE A 198 8.14 11.90 -40.53
CA ILE A 198 9.10 11.12 -41.30
C ILE A 198 9.52 11.88 -42.55
N HIS A 199 8.58 12.42 -43.33
CA HIS A 199 8.90 13.17 -44.54
C HIS A 199 9.81 14.38 -44.27
N ARG A 200 9.64 15.04 -43.12
CA ARG A 200 10.41 16.22 -42.73
C ARG A 200 11.83 15.90 -42.26
N PHE A 201 12.00 14.82 -41.49
CA PHE A 201 13.25 14.51 -40.78
C PHE A 201 13.99 13.27 -41.30
N ASP A 202 13.35 12.42 -42.10
CA ASP A 202 13.92 11.24 -42.76
C ASP A 202 13.38 11.11 -44.21
N PRO A 203 13.66 12.11 -45.09
CA PRO A 203 13.13 12.11 -46.44
C PRO A 203 13.73 10.96 -47.29
N PRO A 204 12.93 10.29 -48.13
CA PRO A 204 13.34 9.08 -48.87
C PRO A 204 14.46 9.27 -49.91
N GLU A 205 14.96 10.48 -50.14
CA GLU A 205 15.93 10.82 -51.21
C GLU A 205 17.33 11.23 -50.73
N THR A 206 17.64 11.16 -49.43
CA THR A 206 18.98 11.49 -48.93
C THR A 206 19.81 10.23 -48.65
N ASP A 207 20.46 9.71 -49.68
CA ASP A 207 21.65 8.86 -49.52
C ASP A 207 22.85 9.77 -49.22
N ASP A 208 22.86 10.37 -48.03
CA ASP A 208 23.95 11.25 -47.61
C ASP A 208 24.68 10.67 -46.40
N SER A 209 25.67 9.85 -46.72
CA SER A 209 26.67 9.29 -45.80
C SER A 209 27.64 10.35 -45.24
N SER A 210 27.39 11.64 -45.43
CA SER A 210 28.30 12.73 -45.02
C SER A 210 27.91 13.51 -43.76
N LYS A 211 26.75 13.28 -43.13
CA LYS A 211 26.43 13.92 -41.84
C LYS A 211 27.20 13.24 -40.69
N THR A 212 28.28 13.88 -40.25
CA THR A 212 29.06 13.49 -39.08
C THR A 212 28.30 13.76 -37.77
N PRO A 213 28.63 13.07 -36.65
CA PRO A 213 27.93 13.18 -35.35
C PRO A 213 27.88 14.59 -34.72
N ASP A 214 28.58 15.58 -35.28
CA ASP A 214 28.67 16.94 -34.74
C ASP A 214 27.53 17.90 -35.17
N ASP A 215 26.65 17.49 -36.10
CA ASP A 215 25.46 18.28 -36.54
C ASP A 215 24.15 17.91 -35.80
N LEU A 216 24.24 17.11 -34.74
CA LEU A 216 23.06 16.63 -34.01
C LEU A 216 22.51 17.71 -33.05
N PRO A 217 21.17 17.88 -32.96
CA PRO A 217 20.52 18.80 -32.03
C PRO A 217 20.99 18.70 -30.58
N THR A 218 20.94 19.81 -29.83
CA THR A 218 21.23 19.83 -28.37
C THR A 218 20.40 18.82 -27.57
N ASP A 219 19.18 18.51 -28.02
CA ASP A 219 18.27 17.50 -27.44
C ASP A 219 18.22 16.23 -28.32
N THR A 220 19.40 15.70 -28.70
CA THR A 220 19.54 14.62 -29.67
C THR A 220 18.68 13.40 -29.35
N TRP A 221 18.52 13.04 -28.06
CA TRP A 221 17.69 11.92 -27.64
C TRP A 221 16.24 12.07 -28.14
N TRP A 222 15.60 13.20 -27.80
CA TRP A 222 14.19 13.45 -28.10
C TRP A 222 13.92 13.49 -29.61
N PHE A 223 14.86 14.06 -30.38
CA PHE A 223 14.80 14.05 -31.84
C PHE A 223 14.77 12.62 -32.40
N LEU A 224 15.73 11.78 -32.02
CA LEU A 224 15.86 10.41 -32.54
C LEU A 224 14.65 9.54 -32.15
N VAL A 225 14.20 9.62 -30.89
CA VAL A 225 13.07 8.79 -30.43
C VAL A 225 11.72 9.25 -30.99
N THR A 226 11.58 10.52 -31.36
CA THR A 226 10.36 11.03 -32.01
C THR A 226 10.16 10.41 -33.39
N ILE A 227 11.23 10.34 -34.19
CA ILE A 227 11.21 9.69 -35.50
C ILE A 227 11.00 8.18 -35.36
N GLY A 228 11.71 7.56 -34.41
CA GLY A 228 11.51 6.15 -34.08
C GLY A 228 10.07 5.82 -33.68
N GLU A 229 9.43 6.67 -32.86
CA GLU A 229 8.02 6.52 -32.48
C GLU A 229 7.07 6.69 -33.67
N ALA A 230 7.37 7.59 -34.60
CA ALA A 230 6.60 7.75 -35.83
C ALA A 230 6.61 6.47 -36.67
N TYR A 231 7.79 5.87 -36.91
CA TYR A 231 7.88 4.59 -37.60
C TYR A 231 7.21 3.44 -36.82
N PHE A 232 7.41 3.38 -35.50
CA PHE A 232 6.79 2.37 -34.64
C PHE A 232 5.26 2.45 -34.70
N GLY A 233 4.71 3.66 -34.62
CA GLY A 233 3.30 3.94 -34.79
C GLY A 233 2.77 3.78 -36.22
N LEU A 234 3.61 3.50 -37.22
CA LEU A 234 3.18 3.06 -38.55
C LEU A 234 3.38 1.56 -38.76
N ALA A 235 3.76 0.83 -37.70
CA ALA A 235 4.16 -0.58 -37.76
C ALA A 235 5.38 -0.86 -38.67
N ALA A 236 6.19 0.16 -38.94
CA ALA A 236 7.44 0.08 -39.69
C ALA A 236 8.61 -0.20 -38.74
N TYR A 237 8.60 -1.38 -38.13
CA TYR A 237 9.49 -1.70 -37.00
C TYR A 237 10.98 -1.72 -37.35
N GLU A 238 11.35 -2.17 -38.55
CA GLU A 238 12.76 -2.21 -38.99
C GLU A 238 13.38 -0.80 -39.05
N ALA A 239 12.62 0.18 -39.57
CA ALA A 239 13.05 1.57 -39.58
C ALA A 239 13.07 2.16 -38.16
N ALA A 240 12.05 1.87 -37.33
CA ALA A 240 12.02 2.31 -35.94
C ALA A 240 13.25 1.80 -35.14
N GLU A 241 13.63 0.54 -35.35
CA GLU A 241 14.80 -0.07 -34.72
C GLU A 241 16.09 0.67 -35.05
N ALA A 242 16.30 1.04 -36.32
CA ALA A 242 17.48 1.78 -36.75
C ALA A 242 17.60 3.13 -36.03
N TRP A 243 16.49 3.85 -35.84
CA TRP A 243 16.47 5.11 -35.09
C TRP A 243 16.70 4.92 -33.59
N TYR A 244 16.13 3.87 -32.98
CA TYR A 244 16.40 3.56 -31.58
C TYR A 244 17.85 3.12 -31.33
N GLN A 245 18.47 2.38 -32.26
CA GLN A 245 19.90 2.05 -32.21
C GLN A 245 20.77 3.31 -32.20
N LYS A 246 20.45 4.31 -33.02
CA LYS A 246 21.13 5.62 -32.97
C LYS A 246 20.95 6.28 -31.59
N ALA A 247 19.74 6.24 -31.02
CA ALA A 247 19.42 6.88 -29.74
C ALA A 247 20.15 6.24 -28.55
N ILE A 248 20.21 4.91 -28.47
CA ILE A 248 20.86 4.22 -27.34
C ILE A 248 22.39 4.35 -27.35
N ASN A 249 22.99 4.63 -28.51
CA ASN A 249 24.43 4.87 -28.65
C ASN A 249 24.86 6.28 -28.23
N LEU A 250 23.91 7.17 -27.88
CA LEU A 250 24.24 8.47 -27.31
C LEU A 250 24.87 8.33 -25.92
N PRO A 251 25.96 9.06 -25.63
CA PRO A 251 26.54 9.09 -24.30
C PRO A 251 25.62 9.80 -23.29
N ASP A 252 25.68 9.40 -22.03
CA ASP A 252 25.13 10.13 -20.88
C ASP A 252 23.62 10.47 -20.89
N VAL A 253 22.80 9.72 -21.65
CA VAL A 253 21.34 9.89 -21.65
C VAL A 253 20.75 9.58 -20.25
N PRO A 254 20.04 10.53 -19.60
CA PRO A 254 19.43 10.31 -18.30
C PRO A 254 18.39 9.18 -18.28
N ASP A 255 18.36 8.40 -17.20
CA ASP A 255 17.44 7.26 -17.03
C ASP A 255 15.96 7.65 -17.18
N TRP A 256 15.58 8.85 -16.74
CA TRP A 256 14.18 9.29 -16.78
C TRP A 256 13.70 9.53 -18.22
N GLU A 257 14.58 9.88 -19.15
CA GLU A 257 14.25 10.07 -20.57
C GLU A 257 13.95 8.72 -21.21
N LYS A 258 14.84 7.73 -20.99
CA LYS A 258 14.65 6.33 -21.41
C LYS A 258 13.36 5.75 -20.88
N GLU A 259 13.09 5.97 -19.59
CA GLU A 259 11.86 5.52 -18.93
C GLU A 259 10.61 6.13 -19.60
N SER A 260 10.63 7.45 -19.85
CA SER A 260 9.48 8.18 -20.39
C SER A 260 9.15 7.72 -21.81
N THR A 261 10.16 7.64 -22.69
CA THR A 261 10.00 7.14 -24.07
C THR A 261 9.42 5.73 -24.07
N THR A 262 10.01 4.84 -23.29
CA THR A 262 9.62 3.42 -23.32
C THR A 262 8.21 3.20 -22.75
N ARG A 263 7.79 3.97 -21.73
CA ARG A 263 6.41 3.91 -21.21
C ARG A 263 5.38 4.32 -22.26
N GLN A 264 5.68 5.35 -23.05
CA GLN A 264 4.81 5.81 -24.13
C GLN A 264 4.69 4.74 -25.21
N LEU A 265 5.81 4.18 -25.67
CA LEU A 265 5.82 3.10 -26.67
C LEU A 265 5.16 1.81 -26.19
N ALA A 266 5.37 1.42 -24.93
CA ALA A 266 4.68 0.30 -24.30
C ALA A 266 3.16 0.50 -24.28
N THR A 267 2.71 1.74 -24.07
CA THR A 267 1.28 2.09 -24.12
C THR A 267 0.75 2.01 -25.55
N LEU A 268 1.50 2.52 -26.52
CA LEU A 268 1.15 2.46 -27.95
C LEU A 268 1.04 1.01 -28.46
N ALA A 269 1.98 0.15 -28.08
CA ALA A 269 1.94 -1.28 -28.40
C ALA A 269 0.68 -1.96 -27.82
N ARG A 270 0.31 -1.61 -26.57
CA ARG A 270 -0.90 -2.13 -25.91
C ARG A 270 -2.18 -1.69 -26.61
N THR A 271 -2.26 -0.42 -27.00
CA THR A 271 -3.42 0.10 -27.75
C THR A 271 -3.68 -0.68 -29.04
N ARG A 272 -2.63 -1.17 -29.70
CA ARG A 272 -2.74 -1.93 -30.95
C ARG A 272 -3.05 -3.41 -30.75
N LEU A 273 -2.38 -4.02 -29.78
CA LEU A 273 -2.39 -5.48 -29.61
C LEU A 273 -3.45 -5.95 -28.61
N GLY A 274 -3.96 -5.06 -27.76
CA GLY A 274 -4.88 -5.40 -26.68
C GLY A 274 -4.21 -6.36 -25.69
N ASP A 275 -4.92 -7.42 -25.29
CA ASP A 275 -4.41 -8.43 -24.36
C ASP A 275 -3.24 -9.26 -24.96
N ARG A 276 -3.01 -9.22 -26.28
CA ARG A 276 -1.93 -9.96 -26.95
C ARG A 276 -0.52 -9.50 -26.57
N VAL A 277 -0.37 -8.34 -25.93
CA VAL A 277 0.95 -7.93 -25.39
C VAL A 277 1.49 -8.85 -24.30
N TRP A 278 0.61 -9.65 -23.70
CA TRP A 278 0.97 -10.56 -22.62
C TRP A 278 1.30 -11.96 -23.10
N ASP A 279 1.00 -12.27 -24.35
CA ASP A 279 1.30 -13.57 -24.92
C ASP A 279 2.82 -13.77 -24.90
N THR A 280 3.25 -14.98 -24.58
CA THR A 280 4.67 -15.39 -24.63
C THR A 280 5.32 -15.07 -25.97
N ASP A 281 4.51 -15.00 -27.04
CA ASP A 281 4.93 -14.71 -28.41
C ASP A 281 5.19 -13.22 -28.68
N PHE A 282 4.70 -12.28 -27.84
CA PHE A 282 5.00 -10.85 -28.02
C PHE A 282 6.51 -10.57 -27.96
N ARG A 283 7.24 -11.31 -27.12
CA ARG A 283 8.70 -11.23 -27.03
C ARG A 283 9.39 -11.59 -28.34
N ASN A 284 8.81 -12.52 -29.07
CA ASN A 284 9.29 -13.00 -30.36
C ASN A 284 8.67 -12.23 -31.54
N SER A 285 7.78 -11.26 -31.27
CA SER A 285 7.21 -10.41 -32.31
C SER A 285 8.22 -9.33 -32.72
N ARG A 286 8.00 -8.73 -33.91
CA ARG A 286 8.86 -7.64 -34.39
C ARG A 286 8.75 -6.43 -33.45
N GLU A 287 7.54 -6.13 -32.99
CA GLU A 287 7.21 -5.09 -32.01
C GLU A 287 8.01 -5.24 -30.71
N GLY A 288 7.94 -6.42 -30.10
CA GLY A 288 8.58 -6.68 -28.80
C GLY A 288 10.09 -6.57 -28.87
N ARG A 289 10.70 -7.04 -29.96
CA ARG A 289 12.15 -6.89 -30.19
C ARG A 289 12.56 -5.43 -30.28
N VAL A 290 11.83 -4.63 -31.06
CA VAL A 290 12.14 -3.21 -31.23
C VAL A 290 12.01 -2.42 -29.92
N LEU A 291 11.00 -2.73 -29.09
CA LEU A 291 10.91 -2.13 -27.75
C LEU A 291 12.06 -2.57 -26.83
N ALA A 292 12.49 -3.82 -26.94
CA ALA A 292 13.60 -4.34 -26.14
C ALA A 292 14.95 -3.69 -26.50
N VAL A 293 15.12 -3.15 -27.71
CA VAL A 293 16.34 -2.39 -28.09
C VAL A 293 16.57 -1.19 -27.19
N LEU A 294 15.52 -0.47 -26.77
CA LEU A 294 15.67 0.78 -26.00
C LEU A 294 16.14 0.56 -24.55
N VAL A 295 15.67 -0.52 -23.90
CA VAL A 295 15.83 -0.68 -22.44
C VAL A 295 16.15 -2.11 -21.98
N GLY A 296 16.21 -3.07 -22.91
CA GLY A 296 16.31 -4.49 -22.61
C GLY A 296 14.97 -5.16 -22.29
N GLU A 297 14.94 -6.49 -22.38
CA GLU A 297 13.71 -7.30 -22.25
C GLU A 297 13.03 -7.13 -20.87
N HIS A 298 13.81 -7.15 -19.79
CA HIS A 298 13.28 -7.08 -18.43
C HIS A 298 12.60 -5.74 -18.12
N ALA A 299 13.23 -4.64 -18.52
CA ALA A 299 12.69 -3.30 -18.34
C ALA A 299 11.40 -3.12 -19.14
N MET A 300 11.39 -3.59 -20.39
CA MET A 300 10.22 -3.57 -21.27
C MET A 300 9.03 -4.31 -20.64
N ARG A 301 9.23 -5.53 -20.11
CA ARG A 301 8.18 -6.30 -19.42
C ARG A 301 7.59 -5.54 -18.25
N GLY A 302 8.44 -4.93 -17.41
CA GLY A 302 8.01 -4.11 -16.28
C GLY A 302 7.16 -2.90 -16.71
N MET A 303 7.49 -2.27 -17.83
CA MET A 303 6.73 -1.13 -18.34
C MET A 303 5.38 -1.50 -18.92
N LEU A 304 5.29 -2.62 -19.63
CA LEU A 304 4.00 -3.15 -20.10
C LEU A 304 3.08 -3.39 -18.90
N MET A 305 3.56 -4.13 -17.89
CA MET A 305 2.84 -4.43 -16.64
C MET A 305 2.44 -3.16 -15.91
N GLY A 306 3.31 -2.15 -15.90
CA GLY A 306 3.16 -1.00 -15.01
C GLY A 306 3.50 -1.40 -13.58
N LYS A 307 3.22 -0.49 -12.65
CA LYS A 307 3.61 -0.65 -11.25
C LYS A 307 2.69 -1.63 -10.54
N ILE A 308 3.25 -2.66 -9.89
CA ILE A 308 2.48 -3.70 -9.20
C ILE A 308 2.47 -3.43 -7.70
N GLY A 309 1.27 -3.31 -7.14
CA GLY A 309 1.06 -3.14 -5.70
C GLY A 309 0.51 -4.40 -5.05
N LEU A 310 1.07 -4.78 -3.90
CA LEU A 310 0.59 -5.85 -3.02
C LEU A 310 0.07 -5.23 -1.72
N ALA A 311 -1.20 -5.48 -1.41
CA ALA A 311 -1.85 -5.04 -0.19
C ALA A 311 -2.04 -6.22 0.77
N LEU A 312 -1.54 -6.08 2.00
CA LEU A 312 -1.68 -7.03 3.09
C LEU A 312 -2.50 -6.39 4.21
N SER A 313 -3.78 -6.73 4.27
CA SER A 313 -4.77 -6.16 5.18
C SER A 313 -4.49 -6.43 6.67
N GLY A 314 -5.23 -5.75 7.55
CA GLY A 314 -5.25 -6.06 8.97
C GLY A 314 -5.99 -7.36 9.34
N GLY A 315 -6.03 -7.67 10.64
CA GLY A 315 -6.71 -8.88 11.17
C GLY A 315 -5.87 -9.77 12.09
N GLY A 316 -4.80 -9.23 12.69
CA GLY A 316 -3.90 -9.98 13.59
C GLY A 316 -3.20 -11.15 12.90
N PHE A 317 -2.78 -12.16 13.67
CA PHE A 317 -2.04 -13.30 13.09
C PHE A 317 -2.86 -14.17 12.15
N ARG A 318 -4.20 -14.15 12.27
CA ARG A 318 -5.07 -14.81 11.29
C ARG A 318 -4.83 -14.27 9.87
N ALA A 319 -4.76 -12.95 9.75
CA ALA A 319 -4.46 -12.31 8.47
C ALA A 319 -3.03 -12.63 8.02
N SER A 320 -2.05 -12.57 8.93
CA SER A 320 -0.67 -12.91 8.63
C SER A 320 -0.50 -14.30 8.01
N PHE A 321 -1.13 -15.35 8.58
CA PHE A 321 -1.04 -16.71 8.02
C PHE A 321 -1.78 -16.87 6.69
N PHE A 322 -2.92 -16.21 6.52
CA PHE A 322 -3.60 -16.18 5.22
C PHE A 322 -2.71 -15.54 4.14
N HIS A 323 -2.05 -14.42 4.47
CA HIS A 323 -1.13 -13.75 3.56
C HIS A 323 0.07 -14.61 3.18
N ILE A 324 0.61 -15.43 4.08
CA ILE A 324 1.70 -16.37 3.76
C ILE A 324 1.28 -17.33 2.65
N GLY A 325 0.05 -17.83 2.69
CA GLY A 325 -0.52 -18.64 1.61
C GLY A 325 -0.59 -17.92 0.27
N VAL A 326 -1.00 -16.64 0.30
CA VAL A 326 -1.03 -15.78 -0.89
C VAL A 326 0.38 -15.55 -1.43
N LEU A 327 1.35 -15.21 -0.57
CA LEU A 327 2.75 -15.06 -0.93
C LEU A 327 3.31 -16.34 -1.55
N ALA A 328 3.00 -17.51 -0.99
CA ALA A 328 3.47 -18.81 -1.49
C ALA A 328 3.01 -19.04 -2.92
N ARG A 329 1.72 -18.81 -3.21
CA ARG A 329 1.22 -18.97 -4.57
C ARG A 329 1.75 -17.89 -5.52
N LEU A 330 1.90 -16.65 -5.06
CA LEU A 330 2.52 -15.59 -5.87
C LEU A 330 4.00 -15.86 -6.15
N ALA A 331 4.72 -16.56 -5.27
CA ALA A 331 6.10 -16.98 -5.50
C ALA A 331 6.16 -18.02 -6.63
N GLU A 332 5.29 -19.03 -6.60
CA GLU A 332 5.20 -20.04 -7.68
C GLU A 332 4.85 -19.46 -9.04
N LEU A 333 3.98 -18.46 -9.03
CA LEU A 333 3.57 -17.71 -10.21
C LEU A 333 4.64 -16.71 -10.62
N ASP A 334 5.81 -16.68 -9.97
CA ASP A 334 6.92 -15.78 -10.29
C ASP A 334 6.51 -14.29 -10.24
N MET A 335 5.48 -13.98 -9.45
CA MET A 335 4.87 -12.65 -9.37
C MET A 335 5.55 -11.77 -8.32
N LEU A 336 6.04 -12.36 -7.23
CA LEU A 336 6.65 -11.60 -6.13
C LEU A 336 7.85 -10.75 -6.56
N ARG A 337 8.66 -11.23 -7.52
CA ARG A 337 9.81 -10.48 -8.05
C ARG A 337 9.44 -9.23 -8.84
N HIS A 338 8.16 -9.10 -9.21
CA HIS A 338 7.63 -7.97 -9.96
C HIS A 338 6.87 -6.95 -9.09
N VAL A 339 6.76 -7.18 -7.78
CA VAL A 339 6.06 -6.28 -6.85
C VAL A 339 6.89 -5.03 -6.55
N ASP A 340 6.34 -3.85 -6.83
CA ASP A 340 6.97 -2.55 -6.59
C ASP A 340 6.62 -1.93 -5.24
N VAL A 341 5.44 -2.23 -4.71
CA VAL A 341 4.92 -1.63 -3.47
C VAL A 341 4.26 -2.70 -2.63
N ILE A 342 4.58 -2.71 -1.33
CA ILE A 342 3.89 -3.54 -0.35
C ILE A 342 3.26 -2.59 0.67
N SER A 343 1.93 -2.53 0.65
CA SER A 343 1.14 -1.74 1.61
C SER A 343 0.60 -2.68 2.68
N CYS A 344 0.90 -2.38 3.94
CA CYS A 344 0.57 -3.25 5.05
C CYS A 344 -0.24 -2.53 6.12
N VAL A 345 -1.16 -3.27 6.74
CA VAL A 345 -1.98 -2.81 7.86
C VAL A 345 -1.98 -3.86 8.96
N SER A 346 -1.79 -3.47 10.22
CA SER A 346 -1.96 -4.34 11.40
C SER A 346 -1.24 -5.69 11.30
N GLY A 347 -1.96 -6.82 11.31
CA GLY A 347 -1.39 -8.16 11.11
C GLY A 347 -0.60 -8.32 9.80
N GLY A 348 -1.04 -7.65 8.73
CA GLY A 348 -0.32 -7.50 7.48
C GLY A 348 1.03 -6.78 7.64
N SER A 349 1.13 -5.80 8.54
CA SER A 349 2.39 -5.09 8.85
C SER A 349 3.41 -5.97 9.54
N ILE A 350 2.96 -6.92 10.37
CA ILE A 350 3.86 -7.85 11.05
C ILE A 350 4.50 -8.81 10.03
N ILE A 351 3.68 -9.45 9.19
CA ILE A 351 4.18 -10.39 8.18
C ILE A 351 4.91 -9.68 7.04
N GLY A 352 4.41 -8.53 6.61
CA GLY A 352 5.03 -7.72 5.56
C GLY A 352 6.42 -7.24 5.94
N ALA A 353 6.60 -6.81 7.20
CA ALA A 353 7.93 -6.47 7.73
C ALA A 353 8.87 -7.69 7.78
N HIS A 354 8.38 -8.85 8.23
CA HIS A 354 9.19 -10.08 8.26
C HIS A 354 9.62 -10.49 6.84
N TYR A 355 8.68 -10.58 5.90
CA TYR A 355 8.96 -10.87 4.49
C TYR A 355 9.95 -9.86 3.89
N TYR A 356 9.78 -8.58 4.19
CA TYR A 356 10.65 -7.53 3.67
C TYR A 356 12.09 -7.65 4.18
N LEU A 357 12.29 -8.08 5.44
CA LEU A 357 13.62 -8.29 6.02
C LEU A 357 14.33 -9.49 5.36
N GLU A 358 13.63 -10.60 5.13
CA GLU A 358 14.19 -11.75 4.39
C GLU A 358 14.52 -11.36 2.93
N LEU A 359 13.61 -10.62 2.26
CA LEU A 359 13.88 -10.12 0.90
C LEU A 359 15.04 -9.13 0.84
N ARG A 360 15.19 -8.27 1.84
CA ARG A 360 16.30 -7.31 1.96
C ARG A 360 17.64 -8.04 2.03
N LYS A 361 17.71 -9.17 2.74
CA LYS A 361 18.91 -10.02 2.78
C LYS A 361 19.23 -10.53 1.38
N GLU A 362 18.27 -11.17 0.72
CA GLU A 362 18.47 -11.76 -0.61
C GLU A 362 18.92 -10.72 -1.65
N LEU A 363 18.28 -9.55 -1.72
CA LEU A 363 18.61 -8.50 -2.69
C LEU A 363 19.97 -7.83 -2.44
N ARG A 364 20.53 -7.95 -1.23
CA ARG A 364 21.86 -7.41 -0.87
C ARG A 364 22.97 -8.42 -1.17
N GLU A 365 22.68 -9.69 -1.01
CA GLU A 365 23.64 -10.79 -1.20
C GLU A 365 23.72 -11.22 -2.66
N HIS A 366 22.58 -11.20 -3.37
CA HIS A 366 22.46 -11.72 -4.72
C HIS A 366 22.21 -10.62 -5.77
N PRO A 367 22.81 -10.73 -6.97
CA PRO A 367 22.45 -9.89 -8.10
C PRO A 367 21.03 -10.23 -8.58
N ASP A 368 20.28 -9.25 -9.11
CA ASP A 368 18.88 -9.46 -9.50
C ASP A 368 18.72 -10.35 -10.75
N THR A 369 19.77 -10.52 -11.54
CA THR A 369 19.83 -11.50 -12.63
C THR A 369 19.87 -12.95 -12.15
N LYS A 370 20.25 -13.18 -10.88
CA LYS A 370 20.28 -14.51 -10.26
C LYS A 370 19.10 -14.79 -9.35
N MET A 371 18.23 -13.80 -9.12
CA MET A 371 17.01 -13.99 -8.35
C MET A 371 15.89 -14.48 -9.26
N ASP A 372 15.56 -15.76 -9.12
CA ASP A 372 14.49 -16.40 -9.87
C ASP A 372 13.34 -16.87 -8.97
N ARG A 373 12.38 -17.57 -9.57
CA ARG A 373 11.19 -18.12 -8.91
C ARG A 373 11.54 -18.96 -7.68
N GLU A 374 12.57 -19.82 -7.77
CA GLU A 374 12.91 -20.76 -6.70
C GLU A 374 13.46 -20.05 -5.48
N ASP A 375 14.17 -18.93 -5.67
CA ASP A 375 14.64 -18.10 -4.56
C ASP A 375 13.48 -17.46 -3.79
N TYR A 376 12.46 -16.98 -4.51
CA TYR A 376 11.25 -16.46 -3.86
C TYR A 376 10.43 -17.56 -3.17
N ILE A 377 10.39 -18.78 -3.73
CA ILE A 377 9.76 -19.93 -3.06
C ILE A 377 10.48 -20.23 -1.74
N LYS A 378 11.81 -20.38 -1.76
CA LYS A 378 12.62 -20.63 -0.56
C LYS A 378 12.47 -19.53 0.48
N LEU A 379 12.48 -18.26 0.05
CA LEU A 379 12.26 -17.12 0.92
C LEU A 379 10.90 -17.23 1.63
N VAL A 380 9.82 -17.53 0.89
CA VAL A 380 8.49 -17.64 1.50
C VAL A 380 8.38 -18.89 2.40
N GLN A 381 9.09 -19.99 2.10
CA GLN A 381 9.18 -21.14 3.00
C GLN A 381 9.81 -20.74 4.35
N GLN A 382 10.93 -20.00 4.32
CA GLN A 382 11.58 -19.49 5.53
C GLN A 382 10.65 -18.55 6.32
N VAL A 383 9.96 -17.64 5.62
CA VAL A 383 8.96 -16.77 6.23
C VAL A 383 7.86 -17.59 6.91
N ALA A 384 7.32 -18.63 6.25
CA ALA A 384 6.26 -19.46 6.81
C ALA A 384 6.70 -20.17 8.11
N GLU A 385 7.89 -20.76 8.11
CA GLU A 385 8.45 -21.50 9.25
C GLU A 385 8.77 -20.58 10.42
N LYS A 386 9.63 -19.57 10.20
CA LYS A 386 10.10 -18.66 11.24
C LYS A 386 8.99 -17.79 11.81
N PHE A 387 8.05 -17.35 10.96
CA PHE A 387 6.91 -16.57 11.44
C PHE A 387 6.02 -17.40 12.37
N LEU A 388 5.75 -18.67 12.03
CA LEU A 388 4.99 -19.56 12.91
C LEU A 388 5.71 -19.77 14.24
N GLU A 389 7.03 -19.98 14.23
CA GLU A 389 7.83 -20.10 15.46
C GLU A 389 7.68 -18.85 16.35
N GLY A 390 7.81 -17.65 15.77
CA GLY A 390 7.66 -16.39 16.50
C GLY A 390 6.26 -16.20 17.08
N VAL A 391 5.21 -16.47 16.29
CA VAL A 391 3.81 -16.37 16.74
C VAL A 391 3.51 -17.35 17.87
N GLN A 392 4.09 -18.55 17.84
CA GLN A 392 3.91 -19.57 18.88
C GLN A 392 4.50 -19.17 20.25
N LYS A 393 5.28 -18.09 20.33
CA LYS A 393 5.72 -17.50 21.60
C LYS A 393 4.63 -16.68 22.32
N ASN A 394 3.47 -16.46 21.68
CA ASN A 394 2.28 -15.80 22.24
C ASN A 394 2.57 -14.35 22.74
N ILE A 395 2.73 -13.45 21.78
CA ILE A 395 3.08 -12.04 22.01
C ILE A 395 2.09 -11.37 22.96
N ARG A 396 0.78 -11.56 22.77
CA ARG A 396 -0.27 -10.95 23.61
C ARG A 396 -0.11 -11.30 25.08
N THR A 397 0.05 -12.59 25.42
CA THR A 397 0.22 -13.00 26.82
C THR A 397 1.58 -12.59 27.36
N GLN A 398 2.63 -12.54 26.52
CA GLN A 398 3.94 -12.06 26.93
C GLN A 398 3.96 -10.59 27.35
N VAL A 399 3.18 -9.71 26.71
CA VAL A 399 3.04 -8.30 27.12
C VAL A 399 2.68 -8.20 28.61
N MET A 400 1.85 -9.11 29.11
CA MET A 400 1.41 -9.14 30.51
C MET A 400 2.32 -9.95 31.45
N SER A 401 3.27 -10.73 30.91
CA SER A 401 4.02 -11.74 31.68
C SER A 401 5.20 -11.19 32.49
N GLU A 402 5.73 -10.02 32.15
CA GLU A 402 6.92 -9.44 32.80
C GLU A 402 6.56 -8.33 33.79
N PHE A 403 6.56 -8.67 35.09
CA PHE A 403 6.27 -7.73 36.18
C PHE A 403 7.05 -6.42 36.08
N LYS A 404 8.36 -6.47 35.77
CA LYS A 404 9.20 -5.26 35.66
C LYS A 404 8.75 -4.32 34.54
N ASN A 405 8.28 -4.84 33.41
CA ASN A 405 7.84 -3.99 32.29
C ASN A 405 6.42 -3.48 32.52
N ASN A 406 5.53 -4.29 33.12
CA ASN A 406 4.22 -3.81 33.58
C ASN A 406 4.39 -2.66 34.58
N LEU A 407 5.38 -2.77 35.47
CA LEU A 407 5.74 -1.72 36.42
C LEU A 407 6.29 -0.47 35.72
N LYS A 408 7.14 -0.62 34.68
CA LYS A 408 7.62 0.51 33.87
C LYS A 408 6.46 1.28 33.23
N MET A 409 5.39 0.61 32.79
CA MET A 409 4.21 1.27 32.21
C MET A 409 3.49 2.18 33.22
N ILE A 410 3.55 1.88 34.51
CA ILE A 410 2.91 2.70 35.57
C ILE A 410 3.69 4.00 35.80
N TYR A 411 5.02 3.98 35.71
CA TYR A 411 5.86 5.12 36.10
C TYR A 411 6.53 5.87 34.94
N LYS A 412 6.59 5.29 33.73
CA LYS A 412 7.15 5.95 32.54
C LYS A 412 6.02 6.38 31.60
N PRO A 413 5.74 7.69 31.47
CA PRO A 413 4.58 8.19 30.71
C PRO A 413 4.62 7.85 29.21
N ASN A 414 5.81 7.62 28.63
CA ASN A 414 5.98 7.30 27.21
C ASN A 414 6.17 5.80 26.93
N TYR A 415 6.04 4.93 27.94
CA TYR A 415 6.19 3.48 27.78
C TYR A 415 4.84 2.78 27.93
N SER A 416 4.22 2.46 26.78
CA SER A 416 2.90 1.84 26.71
C SER A 416 2.97 0.35 26.37
N ARG A 417 1.81 -0.32 26.44
CA ARG A 417 1.66 -1.70 25.91
C ARG A 417 2.04 -1.78 24.43
N THR A 418 1.80 -0.72 23.65
CA THR A 418 2.14 -0.65 22.23
C THR A 418 3.65 -0.67 22.01
N ILE A 419 4.40 0.13 22.77
CA ILE A 419 5.88 0.09 22.75
C ILE A 419 6.36 -1.32 23.11
N ARG A 420 5.81 -1.92 24.16
CA ARG A 420 6.18 -3.27 24.59
C ARG A 420 5.88 -4.32 23.52
N THR A 421 4.72 -4.25 22.86
CA THR A 421 4.39 -5.14 21.75
C THR A 421 5.41 -5.01 20.62
N GLY A 422 5.83 -3.79 20.29
CA GLY A 422 6.87 -3.55 19.29
C GLY A 422 8.24 -4.16 19.65
N GLU A 423 8.63 -4.08 20.92
CA GLU A 423 9.84 -4.77 21.42
C GLU A 423 9.75 -6.29 21.27
N LEU A 424 8.57 -6.87 21.50
CA LEU A 424 8.34 -8.30 21.35
C LEU A 424 8.35 -8.73 19.89
N TYR A 425 7.82 -7.93 18.96
CA TYR A 425 7.96 -8.22 17.53
C TYR A 425 9.42 -8.30 17.11
N GLU A 426 10.26 -7.36 17.55
CA GLU A 426 11.69 -7.40 17.25
C GLU A 426 12.41 -8.60 17.89
N LYS A 427 12.06 -8.93 19.14
CA LYS A 427 12.68 -10.00 19.90
C LYS A 427 12.28 -11.40 19.42
N ASP A 428 11.00 -11.58 19.08
CA ASP A 428 10.42 -12.91 18.89
C ASP A 428 10.11 -13.25 17.44
N ILE A 429 9.97 -12.25 16.56
CA ILE A 429 9.64 -12.44 15.14
C ILE A 429 10.79 -11.96 14.25
N PHE A 430 11.19 -10.69 14.34
CA PHE A 430 12.20 -10.14 13.41
C PHE A 430 13.63 -10.60 13.70
N SER A 431 13.93 -11.01 14.93
CA SER A 431 15.21 -11.62 15.30
C SER A 431 15.48 -12.98 14.66
N LEU A 432 14.44 -13.66 14.17
CA LEU A 432 14.56 -14.95 13.49
C LEU A 432 15.07 -14.81 12.04
N VAL A 433 15.01 -13.59 11.49
CA VAL A 433 15.61 -13.27 10.19
C VAL A 433 17.12 -13.32 10.35
N GLU A 434 17.78 -14.13 9.54
CA GLU A 434 19.23 -14.35 9.58
C GLU A 434 19.96 -13.31 8.71
N ASP A 435 19.76 -12.03 9.04
CA ASP A 435 20.27 -10.86 8.30
C ASP A 435 21.54 -10.25 8.91
N GLY A 436 22.12 -10.93 9.91
CA GLY A 436 23.31 -10.48 10.64
C GLY A 436 23.03 -9.48 11.78
N GLU A 437 21.78 -9.04 11.98
CA GLU A 437 21.42 -8.10 13.05
C GLU A 437 21.01 -8.81 14.35
N GLY A 438 20.65 -10.11 14.29
CA GLY A 438 20.31 -10.93 15.45
C GLY A 438 19.20 -10.30 16.32
N ASN A 439 19.52 -10.03 17.59
CA ASN A 439 18.58 -9.40 18.54
C ASN A 439 18.63 -7.86 18.54
N ARG A 440 19.40 -7.25 17.65
CA ARG A 440 19.48 -5.78 17.58
C ARG A 440 18.13 -5.20 17.14
N PRO A 441 17.70 -4.06 17.70
CA PRO A 441 16.58 -3.29 17.18
C PRO A 441 16.82 -2.83 15.74
N ARG A 442 15.80 -2.92 14.89
CA ARG A 442 15.89 -2.46 13.51
C ARG A 442 15.34 -1.04 13.44
N LEU A 443 16.09 -0.10 12.89
CA LEU A 443 15.58 1.26 12.67
C LEU A 443 14.89 1.33 11.31
N MET A 444 13.87 2.17 11.18
CA MET A 444 13.19 2.41 9.90
C MET A 444 14.18 2.84 8.81
N THR A 445 15.15 3.69 9.15
CA THR A 445 16.21 4.16 8.24
C THR A 445 17.14 3.04 7.75
N ASP A 446 17.29 1.97 8.53
CA ASP A 446 18.17 0.84 8.18
C ASP A 446 17.51 -0.10 7.15
N LEU A 447 16.21 0.04 6.93
CA LEU A 447 15.42 -0.83 6.05
C LEU A 447 15.65 -0.57 4.57
N LEU A 448 16.34 0.53 4.21
CA LEU A 448 16.68 0.79 2.81
C LEU A 448 17.45 -0.40 2.20
N ILE A 449 16.90 -0.95 1.13
CA ILE A 449 17.53 -2.01 0.36
C ILE A 449 18.44 -1.33 -0.66
N GLN A 450 19.75 -1.55 -0.51
CA GLN A 450 20.75 -1.26 -1.52
C GLN A 450 21.05 -2.56 -2.27
N PRO A 451 20.55 -2.73 -3.52
CA PRO A 451 20.80 -3.95 -4.27
C PRO A 451 22.28 -4.14 -4.58
N ARG A 452 22.74 -5.39 -4.65
CA ARG A 452 24.15 -5.74 -4.89
C ARG A 452 24.74 -5.11 -6.16
N CYS A 453 23.93 -4.96 -7.22
CA CYS A 453 24.35 -4.47 -8.53
C CYS A 453 24.17 -2.97 -8.75
N GLU A 454 23.70 -2.22 -7.75
CA GLU A 454 23.36 -0.81 -7.91
C GLU A 454 24.30 0.10 -7.10
N GLY A 455 24.52 1.32 -7.59
CA GLY A 455 25.29 2.34 -6.88
C GLY A 455 24.56 2.90 -5.66
N LYS A 456 25.27 3.61 -4.78
CA LYS A 456 24.76 4.15 -3.50
C LYS A 456 23.56 5.12 -3.63
N SER A 457 23.26 5.61 -4.83
CA SER A 457 22.15 6.53 -5.11
C SER A 457 20.84 5.82 -5.46
N PHE A 458 20.77 4.49 -5.34
CA PHE A 458 19.59 3.70 -5.72
C PHE A 458 18.30 4.14 -5.00
N SER A 459 17.22 4.27 -5.77
CA SER A 459 15.86 4.55 -5.26
C SER A 459 14.88 3.63 -5.98
N PRO A 460 14.10 2.80 -5.26
CA PRO A 460 13.09 1.93 -5.86
C PRO A 460 12.14 2.70 -6.78
N LYS A 461 11.70 3.89 -6.35
CA LYS A 461 10.78 4.75 -7.10
C LYS A 461 11.32 5.19 -8.46
N LEU A 462 12.65 5.34 -8.58
CA LEU A 462 13.29 5.87 -9.78
C LEU A 462 13.87 4.77 -10.68
N HIS A 463 14.30 3.67 -10.09
CA HIS A 463 15.13 2.69 -10.79
C HIS A 463 14.49 1.29 -10.85
N ASN A 464 13.39 1.01 -10.15
CA ASN A 464 12.75 -0.31 -10.24
C ASN A 464 12.39 -0.67 -11.67
N TRP A 465 11.98 0.30 -12.51
CA TRP A 465 11.51 0.02 -13.86
C TRP A 465 12.50 -0.83 -14.69
N ARG A 466 13.82 -0.64 -14.53
CA ARG A 466 14.86 -1.40 -15.26
C ARG A 466 15.24 -2.76 -14.67
N ARG A 467 14.87 -3.03 -13.41
CA ARG A 467 15.33 -4.23 -12.67
C ARG A 467 14.56 -5.48 -13.05
N ASN A 468 15.22 -6.64 -12.97
CA ASN A 468 14.55 -7.93 -13.11
C ASN A 468 13.79 -8.29 -11.81
N ALA A 469 14.51 -8.29 -10.68
CA ALA A 469 13.92 -8.40 -9.35
C ALA A 469 13.75 -7.00 -8.72
N LYS A 470 12.48 -6.57 -8.63
CA LYS A 470 12.12 -5.26 -8.09
C LYS A 470 12.44 -5.17 -6.60
N VAL A 471 12.78 -3.97 -6.15
CA VAL A 471 12.90 -3.66 -4.74
C VAL A 471 11.58 -3.07 -4.27
N PRO A 472 10.75 -3.76 -3.47
CA PRO A 472 9.48 -3.20 -3.06
C PRO A 472 9.68 -1.99 -2.14
N MET A 473 8.78 -1.01 -2.22
CA MET A 473 8.61 0.01 -1.20
C MET A 473 7.67 -0.54 -0.12
N LEU A 474 8.19 -0.74 1.10
CA LEU A 474 7.39 -1.12 2.25
C LEU A 474 6.70 0.10 2.85
N ILE A 475 5.37 0.06 2.95
CA ILE A 475 4.53 1.08 3.57
C ILE A 475 3.76 0.44 4.72
N LEU A 476 4.02 0.88 5.95
CA LEU A 476 3.27 0.47 7.13
C LEU A 476 2.25 1.56 7.46
N ASN A 477 0.96 1.23 7.38
CA ASN A 477 -0.12 2.20 7.58
C ASN A 477 -0.61 2.20 9.04
N ALA A 478 -0.81 3.38 9.59
CA ALA A 478 -1.43 3.67 10.88
C ALA A 478 -2.48 4.77 10.68
N THR A 479 -3.27 5.07 11.70
CA THR A 479 -4.23 6.19 11.64
C THR A 479 -3.89 7.21 12.71
N THR A 480 -3.86 8.48 12.35
CA THR A 480 -3.64 9.58 13.31
C THR A 480 -4.96 10.03 13.92
N LEU A 481 -5.03 10.00 15.25
CA LEU A 481 -6.19 10.50 15.99
C LEU A 481 -6.29 12.03 15.97
N ASN A 482 -5.22 12.73 15.61
CA ASN A 482 -5.17 14.19 15.60
C ASN A 482 -6.04 14.78 14.48
N THR A 483 -6.00 14.15 13.30
CA THR A 483 -6.61 14.65 12.05
C THR A 483 -7.59 13.65 11.46
N GLY A 484 -7.55 12.39 11.87
CA GLY A 484 -8.36 11.31 11.29
C GLY A 484 -7.78 10.73 9.99
N HIS A 485 -6.63 11.21 9.52
CA HIS A 485 -6.01 10.77 8.27
C HIS A 485 -5.19 9.48 8.40
N ASN A 486 -4.87 8.89 7.25
CA ASN A 486 -3.86 7.84 7.16
C ASN A 486 -2.47 8.40 7.51
N TRP A 487 -1.70 7.62 8.28
CA TRP A 487 -0.32 7.90 8.62
C TRP A 487 0.56 6.77 8.09
N GLN A 488 1.60 7.09 7.36
CA GLN A 488 2.47 6.08 6.74
C GLN A 488 3.86 6.11 7.37
N PHE A 489 4.45 4.92 7.57
CA PHE A 489 5.87 4.74 7.81
C PHE A 489 6.51 4.04 6.62
N THR A 490 7.60 4.61 6.11
CA THR A 490 8.47 3.99 5.11
C THR A 490 9.91 3.96 5.62
N ALA A 491 10.84 3.39 4.85
CA ALA A 491 12.26 3.42 5.18
C ALA A 491 12.88 4.83 5.10
N SER A 492 12.28 5.74 4.32
CA SER A 492 12.83 7.08 4.06
C SER A 492 12.12 8.20 4.81
N TRP A 493 10.81 8.07 5.03
CA TRP A 493 9.95 9.13 5.55
C TRP A 493 8.78 8.58 6.36
N MET A 494 8.15 9.45 7.14
CA MET A 494 6.90 9.19 7.85
C MET A 494 5.95 10.39 7.77
N GLY A 495 4.64 10.16 7.90
CA GLY A 495 3.61 11.20 8.03
C GLY A 495 2.37 10.99 7.15
N GLU A 496 1.54 12.02 7.01
CA GLU A 496 0.31 11.93 6.22
C GLU A 496 0.60 12.07 4.70
N PRO A 497 0.09 11.13 3.86
CA PRO A 497 0.23 11.22 2.42
C PRO A 497 -0.45 12.48 1.86
N PRO A 498 -0.01 12.98 0.69
CA PRO A 498 -0.63 14.14 0.03
C PRO A 498 -1.85 13.83 -0.81
N ALA A 499 -2.04 12.56 -1.17
CA ALA A 499 -3.19 12.11 -1.92
C ALA A 499 -4.39 11.82 -1.00
N ASN A 500 -5.60 11.85 -1.56
CA ASN A 500 -6.86 11.38 -0.97
C ASN A 500 -7.48 12.21 0.17
N ILE A 501 -7.09 13.48 0.33
CA ILE A 501 -7.83 14.42 1.20
C ILE A 501 -8.44 15.49 0.31
N GLU A 502 -9.77 15.46 0.20
CA GLU A 502 -10.54 16.34 -0.65
C GLU A 502 -10.83 17.64 0.11
N ALA A 503 -10.08 18.70 -0.21
CA ALA A 503 -10.09 19.96 0.55
C ALA A 503 -11.47 20.66 0.59
N ASP A 504 -12.38 20.27 -0.31
CA ASP A 504 -13.75 20.77 -0.36
C ASP A 504 -14.62 20.19 0.77
N ILE A 505 -14.25 19.03 1.31
CA ILE A 505 -14.97 18.33 2.39
C ILE A 505 -14.15 18.32 3.68
N ASP A 506 -12.83 18.18 3.57
CA ASP A 506 -11.91 18.12 4.71
C ASP A 506 -11.05 19.39 4.79
N THR A 507 -11.33 20.19 5.82
CA THR A 507 -10.63 21.46 6.09
C THR A 507 -9.68 21.35 7.29
N ASN A 508 -9.44 20.14 7.80
CA ASN A 508 -8.51 19.92 8.90
C ASN A 508 -7.08 20.30 8.50
N TYR A 509 -6.27 20.72 9.49
CA TYR A 509 -4.85 20.93 9.26
C TYR A 509 -4.17 19.60 8.92
N ARG A 510 -3.05 19.68 8.20
CA ARG A 510 -2.34 18.51 7.69
C ARG A 510 -0.99 18.30 8.37
N LEU A 511 -0.72 17.07 8.81
CA LEU A 511 0.58 16.66 9.33
C LEU A 511 1.45 16.15 8.18
N ARG A 512 2.05 17.09 7.44
CA ARG A 512 2.88 16.81 6.24
C ARG A 512 3.92 15.72 6.53
N ARG A 513 4.06 14.75 5.60
CA ARG A 513 5.17 13.80 5.64
C ARG A 513 6.55 14.47 5.64
N MET A 514 7.49 13.88 6.38
CA MET A 514 8.88 14.35 6.52
C MET A 514 9.85 13.18 6.37
N TYR A 515 11.05 13.45 5.85
CA TYR A 515 12.14 12.48 5.89
C TYR A 515 12.68 12.34 7.32
N TYR A 516 13.18 11.16 7.68
CA TYR A 516 13.74 10.97 9.03
C TYR A 516 14.89 11.93 9.34
N SER A 517 15.66 12.37 8.34
CA SER A 517 16.71 13.37 8.50
C SER A 517 16.18 14.76 8.91
N GLU A 518 14.93 15.08 8.54
CA GLU A 518 14.25 16.35 8.84
C GLU A 518 13.50 16.31 10.19
N ALA A 519 13.27 15.11 10.74
CA ALA A 519 12.56 14.94 11.99
C ALA A 519 13.37 15.50 13.18
N PRO A 520 12.71 15.93 14.27
CA PRO A 520 13.39 16.24 15.53
C PRO A 520 14.26 15.06 16.01
N ASP A 521 15.36 15.33 16.71
CA ASP A 521 16.38 14.31 17.05
C ASP A 521 15.81 13.06 17.74
N ALA A 522 14.79 13.22 18.59
CA ALA A 522 14.12 12.12 19.28
C ALA A 522 13.42 11.11 18.34
N HIS A 523 13.10 11.52 17.11
CA HIS A 523 12.32 10.73 16.14
C HIS A 523 13.13 10.29 14.91
N LYS A 524 14.41 10.68 14.81
CA LYS A 524 15.30 10.27 13.71
C LYS A 524 15.57 8.77 13.71
N THR A 525 15.54 8.13 14.88
CA THR A 525 15.86 6.70 15.06
C THR A 525 14.62 5.89 15.46
N LEU A 526 13.54 6.01 14.69
CA LEU A 526 12.31 5.23 14.93
C LEU A 526 12.55 3.74 14.66
N ARG A 527 12.13 2.88 15.59
CA ARG A 527 12.25 1.41 15.49
C ARG A 527 11.15 0.82 14.61
N LEU A 528 11.50 -0.18 13.79
CA LEU A 528 10.56 -0.98 12.99
C LEU A 528 9.49 -1.62 13.87
N GLY A 529 9.87 -2.20 15.01
CA GLY A 529 8.92 -2.78 15.96
C GLY A 529 7.86 -1.79 16.42
N HIS A 530 8.23 -0.53 16.66
CA HIS A 530 7.28 0.51 17.07
C HIS A 530 6.36 0.95 15.92
N ALA A 531 6.86 1.07 14.69
CA ALA A 531 6.04 1.38 13.52
C ALA A 531 5.00 0.27 13.24
N VAL A 532 5.41 -0.99 13.31
CA VAL A 532 4.52 -2.16 13.19
C VAL A 532 3.52 -2.22 14.36
N ALA A 533 3.95 -1.86 15.57
CA ALA A 533 3.06 -1.78 16.74
C ALA A 533 2.02 -0.67 16.60
N ALA A 534 2.39 0.52 16.09
CA ALA A 534 1.41 1.57 15.76
C ALA A 534 0.39 1.07 14.73
N SER A 535 0.86 0.39 13.68
CA SER A 535 -0.02 -0.17 12.66
C SER A 535 -0.99 -1.25 13.21
N SER A 536 -0.65 -1.91 14.32
CA SER A 536 -1.42 -3.03 14.91
C SER A 536 -2.08 -2.73 16.27
N CYS A 537 -2.06 -1.47 16.73
CA CYS A 537 -2.60 -1.08 18.03
C CYS A 537 -4.11 -0.79 17.97
N VAL A 538 -4.90 -1.87 17.98
CA VAL A 538 -6.37 -1.81 17.93
C VAL A 538 -6.91 -0.99 19.11
N PRO A 539 -7.73 0.06 18.85
CA PRO A 539 -8.31 0.90 19.89
C PRO A 539 -9.05 0.11 20.98
N GLY A 540 -8.85 0.50 22.25
CA GLY A 540 -9.48 -0.12 23.42
C GLY A 540 -8.71 -1.32 23.99
N LEU A 541 -7.82 -1.96 23.22
CA LEU A 541 -6.90 -3.00 23.72
C LEU A 541 -5.50 -2.45 24.00
N PHE A 542 -5.05 -1.54 23.15
CA PHE A 542 -3.73 -0.90 23.19
C PHE A 542 -3.87 0.63 23.29
N GLU A 543 -2.88 1.26 23.91
CA GLU A 543 -2.76 2.72 23.97
C GLU A 543 -2.16 3.24 22.65
N PRO A 544 -2.58 4.42 22.15
CA PRO A 544 -1.98 4.99 20.94
C PRO A 544 -0.46 5.16 21.05
N LEU A 545 0.28 4.89 19.97
CA LEU A 545 1.69 5.26 19.91
C LEU A 545 1.78 6.80 19.88
N SER A 546 2.54 7.38 20.80
CA SER A 546 2.69 8.83 20.89
C SER A 546 4.07 9.27 20.37
N LEU A 547 4.08 10.15 19.37
CA LEU A 547 5.27 10.84 18.88
C LEU A 547 5.21 12.29 19.39
N ALA A 548 5.87 12.53 20.53
CA ALA A 548 5.83 13.80 21.24
C ALA A 548 6.45 14.94 20.43
N ASP A 549 5.81 16.10 20.42
CA ASP A 549 6.33 17.37 19.89
C ASP A 549 6.91 17.27 18.47
N LEU A 550 6.23 16.50 17.61
CA LEU A 550 6.72 16.19 16.26
C LEU A 550 6.45 17.33 15.26
N TYR A 551 5.36 18.07 15.45
CA TYR A 551 4.97 19.19 14.60
C TYR A 551 4.73 20.45 15.41
N GLN A 552 4.71 21.60 14.73
CA GLN A 552 4.34 22.88 15.32
C GLN A 552 3.62 23.70 14.24
N GLN A 553 2.50 24.32 14.58
CA GLN A 553 1.81 25.22 13.66
C GLN A 553 2.38 26.64 13.77
N THR A 554 2.14 27.44 12.74
CA THR A 554 2.39 28.87 12.74
C THR A 554 1.05 29.54 12.50
N ASP A 555 0.69 30.50 13.35
CA ASP A 555 -0.56 31.25 13.21
C ASP A 555 -0.48 32.28 12.07
N SER A 556 -1.58 33.00 11.83
CA SER A 556 -1.68 34.02 10.79
C SER A 556 -0.73 35.22 10.98
N THR A 557 -0.13 35.38 12.17
CA THR A 557 0.83 36.43 12.49
C THR A 557 2.28 35.98 12.31
N GLY A 558 2.51 34.70 11.99
CA GLY A 558 3.84 34.12 11.90
C GLY A 558 4.38 33.59 13.24
N GLN A 559 3.58 33.60 14.31
CA GLN A 559 3.99 33.10 15.62
C GLN A 559 3.78 31.59 15.73
N LYS A 560 4.76 30.90 16.29
CA LYS A 560 4.73 29.44 16.50
C LYS A 560 3.77 29.08 17.64
N THR A 561 2.89 28.10 17.40
CA THR A 561 1.95 27.58 18.40
C THR A 561 2.61 26.57 19.33
N GLU A 562 1.84 26.04 20.29
CA GLU A 562 2.25 24.85 21.06
C GLU A 562 2.59 23.67 20.12
N PRO A 563 3.59 22.84 20.48
CA PRO A 563 3.93 21.63 19.75
C PRO A 563 2.78 20.62 19.72
N ILE A 564 2.70 19.88 18.62
CA ILE A 564 1.71 18.83 18.40
C ILE A 564 2.37 17.47 18.66
N THR A 565 1.83 16.76 19.65
CA THR A 565 2.10 15.34 19.85
C THR A 565 1.17 14.51 18.96
N VAL A 566 1.74 13.70 18.08
CA VAL A 566 0.98 12.82 17.18
C VAL A 566 0.62 11.52 17.92
N LYS A 567 -0.65 11.13 17.86
CA LYS A 567 -1.16 9.89 18.46
C LYS A 567 -1.68 8.95 17.40
N LEU A 568 -1.05 7.78 17.29
CA LEU A 568 -1.30 6.81 16.24
C LEU A 568 -2.01 5.57 16.76
N VAL A 569 -3.00 5.11 16.02
CA VAL A 569 -3.74 3.85 16.24
C VAL A 569 -3.60 2.93 15.03
N ASP A 570 -4.11 1.71 15.14
CA ASP A 570 -4.17 0.73 14.05
C ASP A 570 -4.66 1.35 12.74
N GLY A 571 -3.95 1.07 11.64
CA GLY A 571 -4.26 1.64 10.32
C GLY A 571 -5.62 1.24 9.78
N GLY A 572 -6.17 0.13 10.27
CA GLY A 572 -7.49 -0.36 9.90
C GLY A 572 -8.65 0.51 10.37
N VAL A 573 -8.40 1.56 11.16
CA VAL A 573 -9.39 2.58 11.48
C VAL A 573 -9.69 3.47 10.26
N HIS A 574 -8.69 3.74 9.42
CA HIS A 574 -8.84 4.54 8.20
C HIS A 574 -9.00 3.67 6.95
N ASP A 575 -8.08 2.72 6.73
CA ASP A 575 -8.05 1.84 5.56
C ASP A 575 -7.47 0.49 6.00
N ASN A 576 -8.33 -0.51 6.17
CA ASN A 576 -7.92 -1.82 6.65
C ASN A 576 -7.37 -2.73 5.56
N GLN A 577 -7.61 -2.37 4.30
CA GLN A 577 -7.20 -3.15 3.13
C GLN A 577 -5.81 -2.72 2.64
N GLY A 578 -5.36 -1.52 3.02
CA GLY A 578 -4.09 -0.92 2.58
C GLY A 578 -4.15 -0.39 1.14
N VAL A 579 -5.36 -0.16 0.60
CA VAL A 579 -5.61 0.22 -0.78
C VAL A 579 -5.24 1.68 -1.06
N ALA A 580 -5.47 2.58 -0.11
CA ALA A 580 -5.23 4.01 -0.26
C ALA A 580 -3.76 4.30 -0.61
N SER A 581 -2.84 3.56 0.00
CA SER A 581 -1.40 3.66 -0.27
C SER A 581 -1.02 3.10 -1.64
N LEU A 582 -1.69 2.05 -2.14
CA LEU A 582 -1.44 1.56 -3.50
C LEU A 582 -1.92 2.55 -4.56
N LEU A 583 -3.06 3.20 -4.33
CA LEU A 583 -3.58 4.28 -5.16
C LEU A 583 -2.66 5.50 -5.14
N GLU A 584 -2.19 5.93 -3.96
CA GLU A 584 -1.22 7.03 -3.81
C GLU A 584 0.10 6.75 -4.53
N GLN A 585 0.50 5.49 -4.58
CA GLN A 585 1.67 5.04 -5.31
C GLN A 585 1.42 4.79 -6.80
N GLU A 586 0.24 5.12 -7.34
CA GLU A 586 -0.11 4.99 -8.75
C GLU A 586 0.10 3.55 -9.29
N CYS A 587 -0.23 2.54 -8.47
CA CYS A 587 -0.12 1.13 -8.89
C CYS A 587 -1.15 0.82 -9.97
N SER A 588 -0.69 0.27 -11.10
CA SER A 588 -1.53 -0.10 -12.25
C SER A 588 -2.13 -1.50 -12.10
N VAL A 589 -1.48 -2.38 -11.34
CA VAL A 589 -1.99 -3.70 -10.96
C VAL A 589 -2.05 -3.77 -9.45
N MET A 590 -3.20 -4.20 -8.91
CA MET A 590 -3.42 -4.30 -7.46
C MET A 590 -3.72 -5.74 -7.06
N LEU A 591 -2.87 -6.29 -6.21
CA LEU A 591 -3.02 -7.61 -5.60
C LEU A 591 -3.42 -7.41 -4.14
N ILE A 592 -4.70 -7.57 -3.82
CA ILE A 592 -5.26 -7.25 -2.51
C ILE A 592 -5.59 -8.55 -1.78
N SER A 593 -4.81 -8.83 -0.74
CA SER A 593 -5.05 -9.92 0.20
C SER A 593 -5.79 -9.38 1.41
N ASP A 594 -7.11 -9.59 1.47
CA ASP A 594 -7.99 -9.06 2.52
C ASP A 594 -8.50 -10.15 3.48
N ALA A 595 -7.78 -10.32 4.58
CA ALA A 595 -8.12 -11.23 5.67
C ALA A 595 -8.64 -10.50 6.92
N CYS A 596 -9.20 -9.30 6.74
CA CYS A 596 -9.74 -8.51 7.84
C CYS A 596 -10.90 -9.20 8.58
N GLY A 597 -11.13 -8.79 9.84
CA GLY A 597 -12.31 -9.21 10.60
C GLY A 597 -13.59 -8.79 9.89
N GLN A 598 -14.32 -9.74 9.31
CA GLN A 598 -15.56 -9.45 8.59
C GLN A 598 -16.73 -9.49 9.56
N MET A 599 -17.62 -8.51 9.45
CA MET A 599 -18.83 -8.47 10.26
C MET A 599 -19.64 -9.75 10.02
N ASP A 600 -20.05 -10.42 11.10
CA ASP A 600 -20.93 -11.58 11.05
C ASP A 600 -22.37 -11.21 11.35
N THR A 601 -23.29 -12.07 10.90
CA THR A 601 -24.71 -11.93 11.23
C THR A 601 -24.92 -12.22 12.71
N ASP A 602 -25.75 -11.39 13.35
CA ASP A 602 -26.12 -11.54 14.76
C ASP A 602 -27.65 -11.55 14.82
N LYS A 603 -28.21 -12.66 15.29
CA LYS A 603 -29.67 -12.84 15.39
C LYS A 603 -30.26 -12.02 16.55
N GLU A 604 -29.46 -11.72 17.57
CA GLU A 604 -29.90 -10.99 18.75
C GLU A 604 -28.78 -10.05 19.23
N PRO A 605 -28.54 -8.94 18.51
CA PRO A 605 -27.52 -7.99 18.89
C PRO A 605 -27.79 -7.42 20.29
N SER A 606 -26.72 -7.15 21.04
CA SER A 606 -26.79 -6.64 22.40
C SER A 606 -27.59 -5.33 22.48
N LYS A 607 -28.47 -5.23 23.48
CA LYS A 607 -29.26 -4.03 23.79
C LYS A 607 -28.50 -3.02 24.67
N ASN A 608 -27.35 -3.40 25.21
CA ASN A 608 -26.58 -2.56 26.13
C ASN A 608 -25.78 -1.51 25.36
N THR A 609 -25.61 -0.32 25.94
CA THR A 609 -24.91 0.81 25.31
C THR A 609 -23.54 0.44 24.73
N LEU A 610 -22.73 -0.31 25.49
CA LEU A 610 -21.41 -0.76 25.03
C LEU A 610 -21.51 -1.77 23.87
N GLY A 611 -22.49 -2.68 23.93
CA GLY A 611 -22.71 -3.67 22.87
C GLY A 611 -23.16 -3.01 21.57
N VAL A 612 -24.06 -2.02 21.65
CA VAL A 612 -24.51 -1.21 20.52
C VAL A 612 -23.33 -0.43 19.93
N LEU A 613 -22.49 0.21 20.75
CA LEU A 613 -21.31 0.95 20.29
C LEU A 613 -20.36 0.06 19.45
N PHE A 614 -20.03 -1.14 19.95
CA PHE A 614 -19.17 -2.08 19.21
C PHE A 614 -19.84 -2.61 17.92
N ARG A 615 -21.16 -2.87 17.96
CA ARG A 615 -21.91 -3.30 16.77
C ARG A 615 -21.96 -2.20 15.72
N SER A 616 -22.21 -0.96 16.11
CA SER A 616 -22.20 0.21 15.21
C SER A 616 -20.83 0.44 14.57
N ASN A 617 -19.74 0.32 15.34
CA ASN A 617 -18.40 0.39 14.78
C ASN A 617 -18.15 -0.72 13.75
N SER A 618 -18.64 -1.94 14.01
CA SER A 618 -18.52 -3.06 13.06
C SER A 618 -19.30 -2.80 11.76
N VAL A 619 -20.48 -2.19 11.85
CA VAL A 619 -21.29 -1.77 10.68
C VAL A 619 -20.56 -0.71 9.87
N MET A 620 -20.00 0.31 10.52
CA MET A 620 -19.24 1.37 9.87
C MET A 620 -18.02 0.81 9.12
N MET A 621 -17.25 -0.06 9.77
CA MET A 621 -16.07 -0.70 9.15
C MET A 621 -16.46 -1.62 7.97
N ALA A 622 -17.58 -2.34 8.07
CA ALA A 622 -18.10 -3.12 6.94
C ALA A 622 -18.49 -2.22 5.76
N ARG A 623 -19.10 -1.06 6.02
CA ARG A 623 -19.48 -0.11 4.98
C ARG A 623 -18.27 0.51 4.29
N ILE A 624 -17.23 0.88 5.04
CA ILE A 624 -15.96 1.41 4.50
C ILE A 624 -15.33 0.38 3.55
N ARG A 625 -15.18 -0.86 4.02
CA ARG A 625 -14.64 -1.98 3.23
C ARG A 625 -15.40 -2.20 1.91
N GLU A 626 -16.73 -2.14 1.94
CA GLU A 626 -17.54 -2.25 0.73
C GLU A 626 -17.41 -1.04 -0.19
N ALA A 627 -17.22 0.17 0.35
CA ALA A 627 -17.01 1.37 -0.44
C ALA A 627 -15.65 1.31 -1.17
N GLU A 628 -14.59 0.91 -0.48
CA GLU A 628 -13.25 0.70 -1.06
C GLU A 628 -13.29 -0.34 -2.19
N TYR A 629 -13.96 -1.48 -1.99
CA TYR A 629 -14.14 -2.48 -3.04
C TYR A 629 -14.87 -1.91 -4.27
N ARG A 630 -15.97 -1.17 -4.06
CA ARG A 630 -16.74 -0.57 -5.17
C ARG A 630 -15.94 0.49 -5.92
N GLU A 631 -15.12 1.27 -5.22
CA GLU A 631 -14.22 2.24 -5.86
C GLU A 631 -13.22 1.54 -6.77
N LEU A 632 -12.58 0.47 -6.28
CA LEU A 632 -11.63 -0.30 -7.07
C LEU A 632 -12.28 -1.01 -8.25
N ASP A 633 -13.46 -1.59 -8.06
CA ASP A 633 -14.22 -2.22 -9.14
C ASP A 633 -14.61 -1.20 -10.21
N ALA A 634 -15.05 0.00 -9.83
CA ALA A 634 -15.32 1.09 -10.76
C ALA A 634 -14.07 1.52 -11.53
N ARG A 635 -12.91 1.64 -10.86
CA ARG A 635 -11.63 1.95 -11.50
C ARG A 635 -11.17 0.85 -12.47
N LYS A 636 -11.42 -0.42 -12.14
CA LYS A 636 -11.17 -1.57 -13.03
C LYS A 636 -12.08 -1.51 -14.26
N GLN A 637 -13.38 -1.28 -14.08
CA GLN A 637 -14.35 -1.19 -15.18
C GLN A 637 -14.02 -0.02 -16.13
N ALA A 638 -13.51 1.08 -15.61
CA ALA A 638 -13.04 2.22 -16.38
C ALA A 638 -11.61 2.08 -16.95
N ALA A 639 -11.02 0.87 -16.87
CA ALA A 639 -9.69 0.53 -17.38
C ALA A 639 -8.50 1.30 -16.76
N PHE A 640 -8.68 1.92 -15.57
CA PHE A 640 -7.57 2.54 -14.82
C PHE A 640 -6.69 1.52 -14.11
N LEU A 641 -7.28 0.40 -13.67
CA LEU A 641 -6.54 -0.74 -13.18
C LEU A 641 -6.37 -1.74 -14.32
N LYS A 642 -5.10 -2.01 -14.67
CA LYS A 642 -4.74 -3.03 -15.66
C LYS A 642 -5.02 -4.45 -15.16
N GLY A 643 -5.04 -4.63 -13.85
CA GLY A 643 -5.36 -5.90 -13.19
C GLY A 643 -5.71 -5.68 -11.73
N MET A 644 -6.69 -6.43 -11.24
CA MET A 644 -7.08 -6.42 -9.82
C MET A 644 -7.37 -7.84 -9.35
N MET A 645 -6.61 -8.29 -8.35
CA MET A 645 -6.92 -9.46 -7.55
C MET A 645 -7.47 -9.01 -6.21
N PHE A 646 -8.62 -9.52 -5.80
CA PHE A 646 -9.20 -9.20 -4.50
C PHE A 646 -9.65 -10.48 -3.80
N LEU A 647 -8.91 -10.87 -2.76
CA LEU A 647 -9.09 -12.12 -2.01
C LEU A 647 -9.67 -11.83 -0.63
N HIS A 648 -10.64 -12.63 -0.17
CA HIS A 648 -11.13 -12.49 1.20
C HIS A 648 -11.71 -13.76 1.81
N LEU A 649 -11.68 -13.87 3.14
CA LEU A 649 -12.04 -15.10 3.85
C LEU A 649 -13.51 -15.55 3.72
N LYS A 650 -14.45 -14.65 3.39
CA LYS A 650 -15.84 -15.04 3.04
C LYS A 650 -16.07 -15.36 1.55
N LYS A 651 -15.03 -15.36 0.71
CA LYS A 651 -15.19 -15.57 -0.75
C LYS A 651 -15.70 -16.98 -1.02
N GLY A 652 -16.69 -17.12 -1.90
CA GLY A 652 -17.29 -18.42 -2.21
C GLY A 652 -18.24 -18.97 -1.14
N LEU A 653 -18.53 -18.21 -0.06
CA LEU A 653 -19.64 -18.53 0.85
C LEU A 653 -20.95 -17.95 0.28
N ASP A 654 -22.06 -18.66 0.50
CA ASP A 654 -23.36 -18.24 -0.02
C ASP A 654 -23.99 -17.14 0.84
N THR A 655 -24.72 -16.24 0.18
CA THR A 655 -25.58 -15.25 0.84
C THR A 655 -26.97 -15.84 1.01
N GLU A 656 -27.40 -16.01 2.27
CA GLU A 656 -28.77 -16.40 2.58
C GLU A 656 -29.65 -15.15 2.76
N GLN A 657 -30.77 -15.10 2.04
CA GLN A 657 -31.82 -14.13 2.30
C GLN A 657 -32.81 -14.75 3.29
N VAL A 658 -32.99 -14.11 4.43
CA VAL A 658 -33.93 -14.55 5.47
C VAL A 658 -35.21 -13.72 5.35
N ASP A 659 -36.32 -14.41 5.15
CA ASP A 659 -37.65 -13.81 5.10
C ASP A 659 -38.16 -13.42 6.50
N TRP A 660 -39.08 -12.44 6.56
CA TRP A 660 -39.83 -12.20 7.79
C TRP A 660 -40.82 -13.35 8.06
N LEU A 661 -41.32 -13.44 9.29
CA LEU A 661 -42.21 -14.53 9.70
C LEU A 661 -43.47 -14.62 8.82
N ASN A 662 -43.96 -15.84 8.61
CA ASN A 662 -45.20 -16.18 7.91
C ASN A 662 -45.23 -15.92 6.38
N ILE A 663 -44.09 -15.81 5.71
CA ILE A 663 -44.03 -15.82 4.23
C ILE A 663 -43.99 -17.25 3.70
N ARG A 664 -44.78 -17.53 2.66
CA ARG A 664 -44.63 -18.72 1.83
C ARG A 664 -43.42 -18.51 0.91
N LYS A 665 -42.33 -19.25 1.13
CA LYS A 665 -41.13 -19.18 0.28
C LYS A 665 -41.51 -19.31 -1.19
N SER A 666 -41.02 -18.41 -2.04
CA SER A 666 -41.21 -18.53 -3.49
C SER A 666 -40.48 -19.78 -4.01
N SER A 667 -40.94 -20.34 -5.14
CA SER A 667 -40.26 -21.46 -5.80
C SER A 667 -38.80 -21.11 -6.15
N GLU A 668 -38.52 -19.84 -6.43
CA GLU A 668 -37.19 -19.32 -6.72
C GLU A 668 -36.27 -19.35 -5.49
N ALA A 669 -36.78 -18.99 -4.31
CA ALA A 669 -36.06 -19.09 -3.04
C ALA A 669 -35.81 -20.57 -2.63
N LEU A 670 -36.76 -21.47 -2.94
CA LEU A 670 -36.58 -22.91 -2.73
C LEU A 670 -35.48 -23.49 -3.63
N ASN A 671 -35.50 -23.15 -4.93
CA ASN A 671 -34.54 -23.67 -5.90
C ASN A 671 -33.10 -23.20 -5.61
N LYS A 672 -32.92 -21.97 -5.12
CA LYS A 672 -31.62 -21.43 -4.73
C LYS A 672 -31.04 -22.12 -3.49
N ALA A 673 -31.88 -22.60 -2.57
CA ALA A 673 -31.46 -23.31 -1.36
C ALA A 673 -31.07 -24.79 -1.62
N VAL A 674 -31.60 -25.42 -2.67
CA VAL A 674 -31.35 -26.84 -3.00
C VAL A 674 -30.09 -27.02 -3.87
N GLY A 675 -29.58 -25.96 -4.51
CA GLY A 675 -28.50 -26.04 -5.51
C GLY A 675 -27.11 -25.54 -5.08
N SER A 676 -26.86 -25.20 -3.81
CA SER A 676 -25.54 -24.69 -3.41
C SER A 676 -24.52 -25.82 -3.25
N ASP A 677 -23.46 -25.83 -4.05
CA ASP A 677 -22.33 -26.75 -3.91
C ASP A 677 -21.74 -26.63 -2.48
N PRO A 678 -21.53 -27.73 -1.73
CA PRO A 678 -20.89 -27.68 -0.41
C PRO A 678 -19.43 -27.22 -0.43
N VAL A 679 -18.82 -27.13 -1.61
CA VAL A 679 -17.43 -26.72 -1.83
C VAL A 679 -17.38 -25.35 -2.50
N THR A 680 -16.35 -24.59 -2.16
CA THR A 680 -16.01 -23.33 -2.83
C THR A 680 -15.43 -23.59 -4.22
N SER A 681 -15.46 -22.59 -5.11
CA SER A 681 -14.89 -22.68 -6.47
C SER A 681 -13.38 -22.95 -6.53
N TYR A 682 -12.69 -22.91 -5.38
CA TYR A 682 -11.26 -23.17 -5.20
C TYR A 682 -10.98 -24.45 -4.37
N GLY A 683 -12.01 -25.27 -4.10
CA GLY A 683 -11.84 -26.65 -3.60
C GLY A 683 -11.83 -26.83 -2.08
N ILE A 684 -12.27 -25.83 -1.31
CA ILE A 684 -12.39 -25.90 0.17
C ILE A 684 -13.86 -26.05 0.57
N LYS A 685 -14.18 -26.98 1.48
CA LYS A 685 -15.53 -27.12 2.03
C LYS A 685 -16.01 -25.82 2.68
N LYS A 686 -17.22 -25.36 2.34
CA LYS A 686 -17.77 -24.07 2.80
C LYS A 686 -17.84 -23.95 4.32
N GLU A 687 -18.07 -25.05 5.04
CA GLU A 687 -18.08 -25.06 6.51
C GLU A 687 -16.70 -24.74 7.12
N ILE A 688 -15.62 -25.28 6.54
CA ILE A 688 -14.24 -24.98 6.96
C ILE A 688 -13.92 -23.53 6.64
N GLN A 689 -14.26 -23.08 5.43
CA GLN A 689 -14.05 -21.69 5.03
C GLN A 689 -14.79 -20.71 5.94
N LYS A 690 -16.00 -21.07 6.39
CA LYS A 690 -16.75 -20.31 7.38
C LYS A 690 -16.03 -20.29 8.73
N SER A 691 -15.55 -21.42 9.23
CA SER A 691 -14.76 -21.48 10.48
C SER A 691 -13.49 -20.63 10.39
N LEU A 692 -12.75 -20.68 9.27
CA LEU A 692 -11.58 -19.83 9.00
C LEU A 692 -11.92 -18.34 9.06
N SER A 693 -13.03 -17.93 8.43
CA SER A 693 -13.48 -16.53 8.43
C SER A 693 -13.82 -16.00 9.84
N ASN A 694 -14.15 -16.90 10.76
CA ASN A 694 -14.54 -16.63 12.14
C ASN A 694 -13.40 -16.83 13.15
N ILE A 695 -12.21 -17.27 12.71
CA ILE A 695 -11.04 -17.34 13.59
C ILE A 695 -10.77 -15.94 14.18
N ARG A 696 -10.33 -15.91 15.42
CA ARG A 696 -9.97 -14.69 16.16
C ARG A 696 -8.88 -13.86 15.45
N THR A 697 -8.90 -12.56 15.68
CA THR A 697 -7.96 -11.58 15.11
C THR A 697 -6.95 -11.05 16.13
N ASP A 698 -6.63 -11.81 17.18
CA ASP A 698 -5.72 -11.36 18.25
C ASP A 698 -4.26 -11.76 18.01
N LEU A 699 -3.37 -11.29 18.88
CA LEU A 699 -1.92 -11.51 18.83
C LEU A 699 -1.47 -12.68 19.73
N ASP A 700 -2.32 -13.71 19.87
CA ASP A 700 -2.04 -14.90 20.68
C ASP A 700 -1.37 -16.03 19.87
N SER A 701 -1.07 -17.17 20.50
CA SER A 701 -0.48 -18.32 19.78
C SER A 701 -1.46 -18.95 18.80
N PHE A 702 -0.97 -19.32 17.62
CA PHE A 702 -1.66 -20.21 16.68
C PHE A 702 -1.03 -21.61 16.73
N SER A 703 -1.88 -22.63 16.63
CA SER A 703 -1.42 -24.00 16.39
C SER A 703 -1.02 -24.21 14.93
N GLU A 704 -0.24 -25.24 14.66
CA GLU A 704 0.21 -25.61 13.31
C GLU A 704 -0.97 -25.82 12.36
N ALA A 705 -2.00 -26.57 12.77
CA ALA A 705 -3.18 -26.81 11.95
C ALA A 705 -4.00 -25.54 11.66
N GLU A 706 -4.13 -24.60 12.61
CA GLU A 706 -4.79 -23.31 12.35
C GLU A 706 -4.01 -22.48 11.33
N ALA A 707 -2.68 -22.40 11.51
CA ALA A 707 -1.80 -21.66 10.62
C ALA A 707 -1.82 -22.25 9.21
N TYR A 708 -1.66 -23.57 9.08
CA TYR A 708 -1.64 -24.27 7.80
C TYR A 708 -2.98 -24.18 7.08
N ALA A 709 -4.11 -24.27 7.79
CA ALA A 709 -5.42 -24.10 7.16
C ALA A 709 -5.65 -22.68 6.61
N LEU A 710 -5.17 -21.65 7.30
CA LEU A 710 -5.21 -20.27 6.79
C LEU A 710 -4.30 -20.07 5.57
N MET A 711 -3.07 -20.59 5.63
CA MET A 711 -2.12 -20.57 4.49
C MET A 711 -2.72 -21.28 3.28
N TYR A 712 -3.25 -22.50 3.46
CA TYR A 712 -3.87 -23.26 2.39
C TYR A 712 -5.06 -22.54 1.74
N SER A 713 -5.89 -21.87 2.54
CA SER A 713 -7.01 -21.05 2.04
C SER A 713 -6.52 -19.90 1.15
N GLY A 714 -5.54 -19.11 1.60
CA GLY A 714 -4.96 -18.02 0.80
C GLY A 714 -4.30 -18.51 -0.49
N TYR A 715 -3.60 -19.65 -0.40
CA TYR A 715 -2.93 -20.30 -1.52
C TYR A 715 -3.90 -20.74 -2.63
N ARG A 716 -4.98 -21.45 -2.26
CA ARG A 716 -6.01 -21.93 -3.20
C ARG A 716 -6.83 -20.79 -3.81
N MET A 717 -7.16 -19.77 -3.02
CA MET A 717 -7.85 -18.59 -3.56
C MET A 717 -6.98 -17.87 -4.59
N THR A 718 -5.68 -17.71 -4.33
CA THR A 718 -4.76 -17.06 -5.27
C THR A 718 -4.63 -17.86 -6.57
N GLU A 719 -4.51 -19.18 -6.48
CA GLU A 719 -4.45 -20.08 -7.65
C GLU A 719 -5.68 -19.90 -8.56
N LYS A 720 -6.86 -19.77 -7.97
CA LYS A 720 -8.11 -19.63 -8.72
C LYS A 720 -8.26 -18.25 -9.37
N GLU A 721 -7.86 -17.20 -8.66
CA GLU A 721 -8.17 -15.82 -9.05
C GLU A 721 -7.09 -15.19 -9.93
N PHE A 722 -5.81 -15.47 -9.67
CA PHE A 722 -4.69 -14.81 -10.35
C PHE A 722 -4.72 -14.92 -11.88
N PRO A 723 -5.05 -16.07 -12.51
CA PRO A 723 -5.08 -16.18 -13.98
C PRO A 723 -6.04 -15.20 -14.66
N SER A 724 -7.07 -14.73 -13.96
CA SER A 724 -8.04 -13.74 -14.48
C SER A 724 -7.54 -12.29 -14.36
N VAL A 725 -6.46 -12.05 -13.61
CA VAL A 725 -5.94 -10.72 -13.26
C VAL A 725 -5.00 -10.20 -14.33
N ILE A 726 -4.06 -11.03 -14.77
CA ILE A 726 -3.12 -10.75 -15.86
C ILE A 726 -3.18 -11.92 -16.83
N LYS A 727 -4.03 -11.81 -17.86
CA LYS A 727 -4.13 -12.84 -18.90
C LYS A 727 -2.77 -12.97 -19.61
N GLY A 728 -2.38 -14.18 -19.99
CA GLY A 728 -1.12 -14.44 -20.71
C GLY A 728 0.15 -14.41 -19.85
N PHE A 729 0.06 -14.05 -18.55
CA PHE A 729 1.22 -14.19 -17.67
C PHE A 729 1.67 -15.66 -17.65
N PRO A 730 2.97 -15.97 -17.83
CA PRO A 730 3.44 -17.33 -18.04
C PRO A 730 2.90 -18.28 -16.96
N ALA A 731 2.13 -19.29 -17.38
CA ALA A 731 1.77 -20.40 -16.50
C ALA A 731 3.01 -21.26 -16.30
N THR A 732 3.47 -21.40 -15.06
CA THR A 732 4.63 -22.20 -14.72
C THR A 732 4.30 -23.71 -14.76
N PRO A 733 5.20 -24.57 -15.24
CA PRO A 733 4.94 -26.00 -15.37
C PRO A 733 4.85 -26.74 -14.01
N HIS A 734 3.72 -27.43 -13.85
CA HIS A 734 3.36 -28.69 -13.19
C HIS A 734 4.00 -29.27 -11.91
N GLU A 735 5.12 -28.77 -11.36
CA GLU A 735 5.59 -29.25 -10.05
C GLU A 735 5.30 -28.22 -8.95
N ASN A 736 4.30 -28.54 -8.12
CA ASN A 736 4.02 -27.80 -6.90
C ASN A 736 5.22 -27.99 -5.96
N PRO A 737 5.84 -26.91 -5.47
CA PRO A 737 6.82 -27.00 -4.39
C PRO A 737 6.23 -27.74 -3.18
N ASP A 738 7.09 -28.40 -2.41
CA ASP A 738 6.69 -29.10 -1.19
C ASP A 738 6.43 -28.10 -0.06
N TRP A 739 5.29 -27.42 -0.13
CA TRP A 739 4.83 -26.53 0.93
C TRP A 739 4.34 -27.34 2.13
N PRO A 740 4.89 -27.15 3.34
CA PRO A 740 4.48 -27.93 4.51
C PRO A 740 2.99 -27.85 4.83
N PHE A 741 2.35 -26.71 4.53
CA PHE A 741 0.93 -26.52 4.76
C PHE A 741 0.01 -27.26 3.78
N LEU A 742 0.53 -27.85 2.69
CA LEU A 742 -0.31 -28.65 1.78
C LEU A 742 -0.83 -29.93 2.43
N VAL A 743 -0.21 -30.39 3.52
CA VAL A 743 -0.66 -31.55 4.30
C VAL A 743 -2.10 -31.46 4.81
N VAL A 744 -2.69 -30.26 4.91
CA VAL A 744 -4.10 -30.09 5.31
C VAL A 744 -5.10 -30.19 4.15
N SER A 745 -4.64 -30.38 2.91
CA SER A 745 -5.51 -30.35 1.71
C SER A 745 -6.67 -31.33 1.82
N ASP A 746 -6.41 -32.55 2.27
CA ASP A 746 -7.43 -33.61 2.35
C ASP A 746 -8.45 -33.35 3.46
N ALA A 747 -8.02 -32.82 4.60
CA ALA A 747 -8.92 -32.43 5.69
C ALA A 747 -9.79 -31.20 5.34
N MET A 748 -9.31 -30.34 4.45
CA MET A 748 -10.02 -29.11 4.03
C MET A 748 -10.94 -29.32 2.81
N GLY A 749 -10.63 -30.29 1.95
CA GLY A 749 -11.34 -30.59 0.71
C GLY A 749 -12.40 -31.68 0.85
N THR A 750 -12.67 -32.37 -0.25
CA THR A 750 -13.66 -33.48 -0.37
C THR A 750 -13.01 -34.84 -0.63
N SER A 751 -11.72 -34.98 -0.33
CA SER A 751 -10.98 -36.23 -0.50
C SER A 751 -11.67 -37.38 0.23
N LYS A 752 -12.01 -38.46 -0.50
CA LYS A 752 -12.67 -39.64 0.08
C LYS A 752 -11.80 -40.24 1.19
N GLY A 753 -12.41 -40.68 2.29
CA GLY A 753 -11.73 -41.34 3.41
C GLY A 753 -11.11 -40.40 4.46
N HIS A 754 -11.26 -39.08 4.32
CA HIS A 754 -10.68 -38.08 5.23
C HIS A 754 -11.71 -37.36 6.12
N ASP A 755 -12.93 -37.90 6.24
CA ASP A 755 -14.02 -37.26 6.99
C ASP A 755 -13.70 -37.10 8.48
N ALA A 756 -12.99 -38.04 9.09
CA ALA A 756 -12.56 -37.94 10.48
C ALA A 756 -11.54 -36.81 10.70
N GLU A 757 -10.57 -36.67 9.80
CA GLU A 757 -9.58 -35.58 9.84
C GLU A 757 -10.24 -34.23 9.64
N HIS A 758 -11.20 -34.18 8.71
CA HIS A 758 -12.02 -33.02 8.47
C HIS A 758 -12.80 -32.57 9.73
N GLN A 759 -13.50 -33.50 10.40
CA GLN A 759 -14.26 -33.17 11.62
C GLN A 759 -13.35 -32.67 12.75
N GLU A 760 -12.17 -33.27 12.92
CA GLU A 760 -11.23 -32.84 13.95
C GLU A 760 -10.61 -31.47 13.63
N LEU A 761 -10.27 -31.21 12.36
CA LEU A 761 -9.83 -29.89 11.93
C LEU A 761 -10.93 -28.85 12.16
N LYS A 762 -12.16 -29.13 11.72
CA LYS A 762 -13.30 -28.23 11.92
C LYS A 762 -13.51 -27.90 13.39
N ARG A 763 -13.48 -28.91 14.28
CA ARG A 763 -13.59 -28.72 15.74
C ARG A 763 -12.51 -27.79 16.28
N LEU A 764 -11.26 -27.93 15.81
CA LEU A 764 -10.17 -27.05 16.20
C LEU A 764 -10.41 -25.61 15.73
N LEU A 765 -10.77 -25.42 14.46
CA LEU A 765 -11.01 -24.09 13.87
C LEU A 765 -12.22 -23.39 14.50
N ASP A 766 -13.29 -24.14 14.82
CA ASP A 766 -14.47 -23.61 15.52
C ASP A 766 -14.10 -23.07 16.91
N VAL A 767 -13.22 -23.77 17.64
CA VAL A 767 -12.64 -23.27 18.89
C VAL A 767 -11.69 -22.10 18.66
N GLY A 768 -11.03 -22.04 17.50
CA GLY A 768 -10.17 -20.94 17.08
C GLY A 768 -10.86 -19.57 17.03
N SER A 769 -12.19 -19.53 16.97
CA SER A 769 -12.99 -18.30 17.12
C SER A 769 -12.99 -17.71 18.55
N LYS A 770 -12.63 -18.52 19.56
CA LYS A 770 -12.61 -18.10 20.97
C LYS A 770 -11.30 -17.40 21.31
N ARG A 771 -11.37 -16.24 21.98
CA ARG A 771 -10.19 -15.44 22.40
C ARG A 771 -9.46 -15.98 23.64
N MET A 772 -10.13 -16.78 24.47
CA MET A 772 -9.56 -17.30 25.73
C MET A 772 -9.97 -18.75 25.97
N PHE A 773 -9.17 -19.44 26.78
CA PHE A 773 -9.43 -20.81 27.25
C PHE A 773 -9.61 -21.87 26.15
N LYS A 774 -9.03 -21.67 24.96
CA LYS A 774 -9.18 -22.56 23.79
C LYS A 774 -9.01 -24.04 24.12
N ILE A 775 -7.91 -24.41 24.80
CA ILE A 775 -7.65 -25.81 25.17
C ILE A 775 -8.68 -26.42 26.12
N TRP A 776 -9.32 -25.58 26.95
CA TRP A 776 -10.40 -26.00 27.82
C TRP A 776 -11.62 -26.39 27.01
N TRP A 777 -11.85 -25.78 25.84
CA TRP A 777 -12.93 -26.16 24.93
C TRP A 777 -12.63 -27.40 24.08
N LEU A 778 -11.39 -27.84 24.01
CA LEU A 778 -10.98 -29.02 23.23
C LEU A 778 -10.92 -30.27 24.10
N ILE A 779 -10.38 -30.16 25.31
CA ILE A 779 -10.16 -31.30 26.22
C ILE A 779 -11.31 -31.43 27.23
N ALA A 780 -12.03 -32.55 27.19
CA ALA A 780 -13.21 -32.78 28.04
C ALA A 780 -12.92 -32.70 29.55
N PRO A 781 -11.86 -33.32 30.11
CA PRO A 781 -11.50 -33.14 31.53
C PRO A 781 -11.32 -31.68 31.95
N LEU A 782 -10.68 -30.86 31.11
CA LEU A 782 -10.50 -29.43 31.40
C LEU A 782 -11.83 -28.69 31.41
N LYS A 783 -12.77 -28.99 30.50
CA LYS A 783 -14.14 -28.41 30.56
C LYS A 783 -14.79 -28.63 31.91
N VAL A 784 -14.74 -29.87 32.40
CA VAL A 784 -15.37 -30.27 33.67
C VAL A 784 -14.69 -29.57 34.85
N ILE A 785 -13.36 -29.55 34.88
CA ILE A 785 -12.59 -28.83 35.91
C ILE A 785 -12.93 -27.32 35.88
N GLY A 786 -13.04 -26.72 34.70
CA GLY A 786 -13.42 -25.32 34.54
C GLY A 786 -14.83 -25.04 35.09
N LEU A 787 -15.78 -25.92 34.81
CA LEU A 787 -17.15 -25.80 35.33
C LEU A 787 -17.18 -25.92 36.87
N ILE A 788 -16.45 -26.87 37.43
CA ILE A 788 -16.31 -27.04 38.88
C ILE A 788 -15.68 -25.79 39.51
N ALA A 789 -14.65 -25.23 38.89
CA ALA A 789 -13.98 -24.03 39.37
C ALA A 789 -14.92 -22.81 39.35
N VAL A 790 -15.69 -22.62 38.28
CA VAL A 790 -16.70 -21.54 38.19
C VAL A 790 -17.77 -21.73 39.25
N LEU A 791 -18.26 -22.95 39.46
CA LEU A 791 -19.25 -23.24 40.51
C LEU A 791 -18.67 -22.95 41.91
N ALA A 792 -17.43 -23.35 42.17
CA ALA A 792 -16.75 -23.07 43.43
C ALA A 792 -16.55 -21.57 43.67
N ILE A 793 -16.17 -20.80 42.64
CA ILE A 793 -16.06 -19.33 42.72
C ILE A 793 -17.43 -18.71 42.99
N ALA A 794 -18.48 -19.16 42.31
CA ALA A 794 -19.84 -18.68 42.54
C ALA A 794 -20.29 -18.98 43.98
N VAL A 795 -20.09 -20.21 44.47
CA VAL A 795 -20.39 -20.60 45.86
C VAL A 795 -19.60 -19.76 46.86
N ALA A 796 -18.30 -19.55 46.62
CA ALA A 796 -17.47 -18.71 47.47
C ALA A 796 -17.92 -17.24 47.45
N PHE A 797 -18.33 -16.72 46.28
CA PHE A 797 -18.88 -15.38 46.12
C PHE A 797 -20.21 -15.22 46.87
N PHE A 798 -21.15 -16.15 46.69
CA PHE A 798 -22.41 -16.16 47.42
C PHE A 798 -22.21 -16.32 48.93
N TRP A 799 -21.28 -17.18 49.35
CA TRP A 799 -20.90 -17.32 50.75
C TRP A 799 -20.28 -16.04 51.31
N ALA A 800 -19.43 -15.35 50.54
CA ALA A 800 -18.87 -14.06 50.93
C ALA A 800 -19.97 -12.98 51.03
N CYS A 801 -20.85 -12.88 50.03
CA CYS A 801 -22.00 -11.98 50.06
C CYS A 801 -22.92 -12.27 51.24
N PHE A 802 -23.13 -13.54 51.60
CA PHE A 802 -23.96 -13.94 52.74
C PHE A 802 -23.28 -13.66 54.09
N LYS A 803 -22.00 -14.02 54.23
CA LYS A 803 -21.22 -13.82 55.46
C LYS A 803 -20.94 -12.34 55.74
N TRP A 804 -20.86 -11.51 54.70
CA TRP A 804 -20.61 -10.07 54.79
C TRP A 804 -21.86 -9.26 54.44
N ALA A 805 -23.05 -9.88 54.46
CA ALA A 805 -24.33 -9.25 54.14
C ALA A 805 -24.66 -8.05 55.05
N SER A 806 -24.08 -8.00 56.26
CA SER A 806 -24.21 -6.89 57.21
C SER A 806 -23.26 -5.72 56.95
N VAL A 807 -22.31 -5.85 56.02
CA VAL A 807 -21.41 -4.78 55.59
C VAL A 807 -21.96 -4.21 54.29
N SER A 808 -22.63 -3.07 54.36
CA SER A 808 -23.15 -2.39 53.17
C SER A 808 -21.97 -1.98 52.26
N LEU A 809 -21.77 -2.68 51.15
CA LEU A 809 -20.76 -2.32 50.15
C LEU A 809 -21.03 -0.95 49.47
N LEU A 810 -22.25 -0.42 49.61
CA LEU A 810 -22.60 0.99 49.42
C LEU A 810 -23.77 1.33 50.33
N SER A 811 -23.55 2.02 51.45
CA SER A 811 -24.66 2.61 52.22
C SER A 811 -25.24 3.81 51.46
N LEU A 812 -26.54 4.10 51.65
CA LEU A 812 -27.13 5.38 51.17
C LEU A 812 -26.35 6.59 51.71
N GLY A 813 -25.71 6.43 52.87
CA GLY A 813 -24.75 7.40 53.42
C GLY A 813 -23.46 7.54 52.61
N MET A 814 -22.93 6.48 52.01
CA MET A 814 -21.79 6.54 51.08
C MET A 814 -22.16 7.23 49.76
N LEU A 815 -23.34 6.94 49.20
CA LEU A 815 -23.86 7.60 48.00
C LEU A 815 -24.18 9.08 48.27
N GLY A 816 -24.81 9.38 49.40
CA GLY A 816 -25.04 10.74 49.89
C GLY A 816 -23.74 11.48 50.19
N SER A 817 -22.73 10.80 50.74
CA SER A 817 -21.40 11.39 50.97
C SER A 817 -20.64 11.59 49.67
N MET A 818 -20.78 10.73 48.65
CA MET A 818 -20.18 10.93 47.32
C MET A 818 -20.81 12.12 46.61
N VAL A 819 -22.14 12.24 46.65
CA VAL A 819 -22.87 13.37 46.05
C VAL A 819 -22.57 14.68 46.82
N ALA A 820 -22.51 14.64 48.15
CA ALA A 820 -22.11 15.78 48.98
C ALA A 820 -20.63 16.15 48.79
N THR A 821 -19.75 15.17 48.58
CA THR A 821 -18.32 15.39 48.30
C THR A 821 -18.12 15.94 46.89
N LEU A 822 -18.89 15.49 45.90
CA LEU A 822 -18.94 16.06 44.54
C LEU A 822 -19.49 17.50 44.55
N ALA A 823 -20.52 17.78 45.36
CA ALA A 823 -21.06 19.13 45.53
C ALA A 823 -20.09 20.06 46.28
N ALA A 824 -19.42 19.56 47.33
CA ALA A 824 -18.41 20.30 48.08
C ALA A 824 -17.11 20.53 47.28
N THR A 825 -16.68 19.58 46.45
CA THR A 825 -15.53 19.74 45.53
C THR A 825 -15.82 20.68 44.36
N ALA A 826 -17.07 20.81 43.94
CA ALA A 826 -17.48 21.85 42.99
C ALA A 826 -17.36 23.26 43.61
N PHE A 827 -17.55 23.41 44.92
CA PHE A 827 -17.49 24.70 45.63
C PHE A 827 -16.07 25.07 46.12
N ILE A 828 -15.21 24.08 46.41
CA ILE A 828 -13.86 24.27 46.98
C ILE A 828 -12.77 24.11 45.90
N LYS A 829 -12.99 24.69 44.71
CA LYS A 829 -12.11 24.46 43.54
C LYS A 829 -10.77 25.21 43.58
N LYS A 830 -10.45 26.00 44.63
CA LYS A 830 -9.28 26.90 44.59
C LYS A 830 -8.14 26.68 45.59
N ARG A 831 -8.21 25.81 46.61
CA ARG A 831 -7.07 25.70 47.57
C ARG A 831 -6.62 24.32 48.10
N ILE A 832 -7.29 23.20 47.81
CA ILE A 832 -6.88 21.86 48.34
C ILE A 832 -6.79 20.78 47.24
N VAL A 833 -6.14 21.07 46.11
CA VAL A 833 -6.01 20.11 44.99
C VAL A 833 -4.72 19.25 45.07
N LYS A 834 -3.77 19.59 45.95
CA LYS A 834 -2.46 18.91 46.00
C LYS A 834 -2.40 17.65 46.89
N VAL A 835 -3.22 17.55 47.95
CA VAL A 835 -3.09 16.46 48.95
C VAL A 835 -4.03 15.28 48.66
N VAL A 836 -5.22 15.53 48.10
CA VAL A 836 -6.22 14.47 47.81
C VAL A 836 -5.81 13.61 46.60
N ARG A 837 -5.21 14.21 45.55
CA ARG A 837 -4.64 13.44 44.42
C ARG A 837 -3.56 12.45 44.86
N PHE A 838 -2.84 12.70 45.95
CA PHE A 838 -1.72 11.85 46.36
C PHE A 838 -2.18 10.48 46.89
N ARG A 839 -3.30 10.42 47.62
CA ARG A 839 -3.84 9.16 48.16
C ARG A 839 -4.49 8.30 47.09
N ASP A 840 -5.24 8.91 46.19
CA ASP A 840 -5.88 8.20 45.07
C ASP A 840 -4.84 7.68 44.08
N THR A 841 -3.81 8.47 43.78
CA THR A 841 -2.66 8.03 42.97
C THR A 841 -1.86 6.90 43.64
N ILE A 842 -1.66 6.93 44.97
CA ILE A 842 -0.99 5.81 45.67
C ILE A 842 -1.85 4.53 45.64
N LEU A 843 -3.17 4.64 45.85
CA LEU A 843 -4.06 3.48 45.80
C LEU A 843 -4.10 2.89 44.39
N GLU A 844 -4.21 3.71 43.35
CA GLU A 844 -4.12 3.29 41.95
C GLU A 844 -2.77 2.62 41.64
N ILE A 845 -1.67 3.17 42.14
CA ILE A 845 -0.33 2.56 42.02
C ILE A 845 -0.28 1.20 42.73
N CYS A 846 -0.76 1.10 43.98
CA CYS A 846 -0.77 -0.15 44.75
C CYS A 846 -1.65 -1.23 44.09
N VAL A 847 -2.85 -0.86 43.64
CA VAL A 847 -3.74 -1.74 42.88
C VAL A 847 -3.08 -2.13 41.54
N GLY A 848 -2.45 -1.19 40.85
CA GLY A 848 -1.68 -1.44 39.63
C GLY A 848 -0.52 -2.42 39.83
N ILE A 849 0.23 -2.30 40.95
CA ILE A 849 1.29 -3.24 41.34
C ILE A 849 0.71 -4.63 41.61
N GLY A 850 -0.37 -4.72 42.39
CA GLY A 850 -1.02 -5.98 42.72
C GLY A 850 -1.57 -6.71 41.48
N MET A 851 -2.27 -5.98 40.60
CA MET A 851 -2.75 -6.50 39.32
C MET A 851 -1.60 -6.90 38.40
N SER A 852 -0.50 -6.14 38.38
CA SER A 852 0.69 -6.46 37.59
C SER A 852 1.35 -7.76 38.08
N PHE A 853 1.42 -7.96 39.40
CA PHE A 853 1.98 -9.18 39.99
C PHE A 853 1.10 -10.39 39.68
N ALA A 854 -0.19 -10.33 40.05
CA ALA A 854 -1.15 -11.43 39.84
C ALA A 854 -1.33 -11.76 38.35
N GLY A 855 -1.47 -10.73 37.51
CA GLY A 855 -1.56 -10.87 36.05
C GLY A 855 -0.32 -11.52 35.45
N SER A 856 0.88 -11.12 35.89
CA SER A 856 2.13 -11.74 35.42
C SER A 856 2.25 -13.22 35.81
N PHE A 857 1.78 -13.58 37.01
CA PHE A 857 1.79 -14.97 37.48
C PHE A 857 0.83 -15.84 36.66
N ILE A 858 -0.42 -15.38 36.46
CA ILE A 858 -1.42 -16.09 35.64
C ILE A 858 -0.93 -16.23 34.20
N ALA A 859 -0.36 -15.17 33.61
CA ALA A 859 0.19 -15.19 32.26
C ALA A 859 1.30 -16.25 32.12
N LYS A 860 2.22 -16.35 33.10
CA LYS A 860 3.27 -17.38 33.09
C LYS A 860 2.73 -18.80 33.20
N ILE A 861 1.72 -19.04 34.03
CA ILE A 861 1.04 -20.36 34.11
C ILE A 861 0.41 -20.70 32.76
N HIS A 862 -0.29 -19.75 32.15
CA HIS A 862 -0.91 -19.95 30.84
C HIS A 862 0.12 -20.32 29.77
N LEU A 863 1.19 -19.54 29.64
CA LEU A 863 2.27 -19.80 28.67
C LEU A 863 2.96 -21.15 28.90
N ARG A 864 3.19 -21.53 30.16
CA ARG A 864 3.92 -22.76 30.49
C ARG A 864 3.12 -24.04 30.25
N TYR A 865 1.82 -24.02 30.54
CA TYR A 865 0.98 -25.22 30.53
C TYR A 865 -0.08 -25.19 29.42
N PHE A 866 -1.03 -24.25 29.49
CA PHE A 866 -2.21 -24.28 28.63
C PHE A 866 -1.91 -23.94 27.16
N ASP A 867 -1.05 -22.95 26.94
CA ASP A 867 -0.59 -22.54 25.61
C ASP A 867 0.22 -23.66 24.93
N LYS A 868 1.16 -24.27 25.68
CA LYS A 868 1.93 -25.43 25.22
C LYS A 868 1.02 -26.60 24.83
N THR A 869 0.07 -26.97 25.70
CA THR A 869 -0.88 -28.05 25.42
C THR A 869 -1.77 -27.74 24.21
N PHE A 870 -2.19 -26.48 24.04
CA PHE A 870 -2.94 -26.05 22.85
C PHE A 870 -2.15 -26.25 21.55
N LYS A 871 -0.87 -25.83 21.54
CA LYS A 871 0.01 -26.01 20.37
C LYS A 871 0.25 -27.48 20.06
N GLU A 872 0.53 -28.31 21.07
CA GLU A 872 0.69 -29.76 20.89
C GLU A 872 -0.60 -30.44 20.40
N TYR A 873 -1.77 -30.02 20.90
CA TYR A 873 -3.05 -30.52 20.44
C TYR A 873 -3.25 -30.23 18.95
N GLY A 874 -2.93 -29.02 18.50
CA GLY A 874 -3.12 -28.59 17.11
C GLY A 874 -1.96 -28.91 16.16
N LYS A 875 -1.00 -29.76 16.51
CA LYS A 875 -0.04 -30.33 15.54
C LYS A 875 -0.76 -31.24 14.55
N ILE A 876 -0.36 -31.21 13.27
CA ILE A 876 -0.95 -32.02 12.20
C ILE A 876 -0.86 -33.51 12.53
N ARG A 877 0.33 -33.99 12.94
CA ARG A 877 0.50 -35.40 13.34
C ARG A 877 -0.42 -35.81 14.50
N ALA A 878 -0.67 -34.91 15.44
CA ALA A 878 -1.56 -35.17 16.56
C ALA A 878 -3.03 -35.20 16.12
N LEU A 879 -3.42 -34.32 15.19
CA LEU A 879 -4.75 -34.28 14.56
C LEU A 879 -5.02 -35.58 13.79
N GLN A 880 -4.11 -35.98 12.89
CA GLN A 880 -4.22 -37.22 12.12
C GLN A 880 -4.29 -38.45 13.03
N LYS A 881 -3.51 -38.48 14.12
CA LYS A 881 -3.57 -39.56 15.11
C LYS A 881 -4.95 -39.65 15.76
N ARG A 882 -5.57 -38.52 16.12
CA ARG A 882 -6.91 -38.47 16.70
C ARG A 882 -8.01 -38.84 15.72
N ALA A 883 -7.83 -38.54 14.43
CA ALA A 883 -8.78 -38.94 13.40
C ALA A 883 -8.77 -40.46 13.15
N ARG A 884 -7.67 -41.15 13.45
CA ARG A 884 -7.52 -42.60 13.32
C ARG A 884 -7.96 -43.39 14.56
N SER A 885 -8.11 -42.72 15.71
CA SER A 885 -8.52 -43.31 16.99
C SER A 885 -10.01 -43.12 17.22
#